data_AF-A0A667I344-F1
#
_entry.id   AF-A0A667I344-F1
#
_cell.length_a   1.000
_cell.length_b   1.000
_cell.length_c   1.000
_cell.angle_alpha   90.00
_cell.angle_beta   90.00
_cell.angle_gamma   90.00
#
_symmetry.space_group_name_H-M   'P 1'
#
loop_
_entity.id
_entity.type
_entity.pdbx_description
1 polymer ?
#
loop_
_entity_poly.entity_id
_entity_poly.type
_entity_poly.pdbx_seq_one_letter_code
_entity_poly.pdbx_strand_id
1 'polypeptide(L)'
;MSSSPLSKKRCVPGPDPETSTDCSSSYSVMFNMPLGPSNGMQKKGNETDIDEGLYSRQLYVLGHEAMRHLQTSTVLVSGLRGLGVEIAKNIILGGVKAVTLHDQGTAQWADLSSQFYLREEDIGKNRAEVSQPRLAELNSYVPVTIYTGALVEDFLTGFQVVVLTNAPLEDQLQVGEFCHSHGIKLVVADTRGLFGQLFCDFGEEMILSDSSGEQPLSAMVSMVTKDCPGVVTCLDEARHGFESGDFVSFTEVQGMNELNGTCPIEIKVLGPYTFSICDTSNFSEYIQGGIVHQVKVPKKISFKSLLASLAEPDFVVTDFAKYSRPGQLHIGFQALHQFCAQHGRSPRPHNEEDATELVTLAHAINAQALPAVRQDSLDEDLIRKLAYVAAGDLAPINAFIGGLAAQEVMKACSGKFMPIMQWLYFDALECLPEDRQALTEDKCLPCQNRYDGQVAVFGSDLQEKLGKQKYFLVGAGAIGCELLKNFAMIGLGCSEGAITVTDMDTIEKSNLNRQFLFRPWDVTKLKSDTAAAAVRQINPHIRVMSHQNRVGPDTEHIYDDSFFQNLDGVANALDNVDTRMYMDCRCVYYRKPLLESGTLGTKGNVQVVIPFLTESYSSSQDPPEKSIPICTLKNFPNAIEHTLQWARDEFEGLFKQPAENVNQYLIDSKFVERTLRLAGTQPLEMLEAVQRSLVLQRPQTWADCVTWAYHHWHSQYSNNIRQLLHNFPPEQLTSSGALFWSGPKRCPHPLIFDVSNPLHLDYVMAAANLFAQTYGLIGSQDRAAVAILLQSVHVPEFTPKSGVKIHVSDQELQNTSASVDDSRLQELKAMLPSPEKLRGFKMYPINFEKDDDSNFHMDFIVAASNLRAENYNIPPADRHKYYNQEWTLWDRFEVQGLQPNGEEMTLKQFLDYFKTEHKLEITMLSQGVSMLYSFFMPATKLRERLDQPMTEIVSRVSKRKLGSHVQALVLELCCNDESGEDVEVPYVRYSIC
;
A
#
# COMPACT_ATOMS: atom_id res chain seq x y z
N MET A 1 -44.32 -21.43 46.50
CA MET A 1 -43.81 -21.08 47.86
C MET A 1 -42.79 -22.12 48.28
N SER A 2 -41.96 -21.82 49.30
CA SER A 2 -40.96 -22.70 49.97
C SER A 2 -39.82 -23.32 49.16
N SER A 3 -38.65 -23.41 49.82
CA SER A 3 -37.57 -24.41 49.70
C SER A 3 -36.85 -24.69 48.36
N SER A 4 -35.52 -24.59 48.43
CA SER A 4 -34.49 -25.23 47.58
C SER A 4 -34.39 -26.76 47.84
N PRO A 5 -33.47 -27.56 47.23
CA PRO A 5 -32.61 -27.37 46.03
C PRO A 5 -32.48 -28.66 45.13
N LEU A 6 -31.45 -28.70 44.27
CA LEU A 6 -30.67 -29.88 43.80
C LEU A 6 -31.19 -30.90 42.73
N SER A 7 -30.46 -30.89 41.59
CA SER A 7 -29.69 -32.04 41.03
C SER A 7 -30.22 -32.98 39.91
N LYS A 8 -29.40 -33.05 38.84
CA LYS A 8 -28.97 -34.21 38.01
C LYS A 8 -29.86 -35.47 37.90
N LYS A 9 -30.22 -35.86 36.66
CA LYS A 9 -29.53 -36.93 35.87
C LYS A 9 -30.08 -37.11 34.44
N ARG A 10 -29.28 -37.75 33.57
CA ARG A 10 -29.62 -38.24 32.21
C ARG A 10 -30.32 -39.61 32.27
N CYS A 11 -31.12 -39.96 31.25
CA CYS A 11 -30.97 -41.22 30.49
C CYS A 11 -31.75 -41.21 29.15
N VAL A 12 -31.50 -42.22 28.31
CA VAL A 12 -31.94 -42.46 26.90
C VAL A 12 -32.00 -44.02 26.71
N PRO A 13 -32.35 -44.64 25.56
CA PRO A 13 -33.16 -44.21 24.38
C PRO A 13 -34.20 -45.26 23.85
N GLY A 14 -35.16 -44.82 23.00
CA GLY A 14 -35.85 -45.60 21.93
C GLY A 14 -36.70 -46.84 22.29
N PRO A 15 -37.23 -47.61 21.30
CA PRO A 15 -37.45 -47.29 19.88
C PRO A 15 -38.89 -47.63 19.34
N ASP A 16 -39.09 -47.43 18.02
CA ASP A 16 -40.25 -47.68 17.11
C ASP A 16 -40.68 -49.20 17.00
N PRO A 17 -41.73 -49.66 16.23
CA PRO A 17 -42.30 -49.07 14.98
C PRO A 17 -43.78 -49.34 14.55
N GLU A 18 -44.12 -48.90 13.31
CA GLU A 18 -45.20 -49.35 12.37
C GLU A 18 -46.69 -49.12 12.76
N THR A 19 -47.68 -48.87 11.87
CA THR A 19 -47.86 -48.77 10.37
C THR A 19 -49.12 -47.88 10.10
N SER A 20 -49.58 -47.41 8.91
CA SER A 20 -49.14 -47.30 7.48
C SER A 20 -50.06 -46.29 6.72
N THR A 21 -49.83 -46.04 5.40
CA THR A 21 -50.80 -45.68 4.30
C THR A 21 -51.96 -44.65 4.55
N ASP A 22 -52.23 -43.63 3.72
CA ASP A 22 -51.91 -43.44 2.29
C ASP A 22 -52.14 -41.99 1.74
N CYS A 23 -51.69 -41.74 0.50
CA CYS A 23 -52.13 -40.69 -0.47
C CYS A 23 -52.05 -39.15 -0.17
N SER A 24 -50.88 -38.58 -0.46
CA SER A 24 -50.65 -37.41 -1.35
C SER A 24 -51.42 -36.06 -1.22
N SER A 25 -50.70 -34.97 -0.93
CA SER A 25 -50.32 -34.00 -1.98
C SER A 25 -49.13 -33.10 -1.57
N SER A 26 -48.46 -32.54 -2.57
CA SER A 26 -47.18 -31.79 -2.57
C SER A 26 -46.90 -30.81 -1.42
N TYR A 27 -45.72 -30.92 -0.81
CA TYR A 27 -45.06 -29.87 -0.02
C TYR A 27 -43.61 -29.68 -0.46
N SER A 28 -43.14 -28.43 -0.51
CA SER A 28 -41.70 -28.10 -0.54
C SER A 28 -41.10 -28.31 0.84
N VAL A 29 -39.95 -28.98 0.93
CA VAL A 29 -39.28 -29.30 2.20
C VAL A 29 -37.86 -28.74 2.17
N MET A 30 -37.58 -27.78 3.04
CA MET A 30 -36.22 -27.32 3.31
C MET A 30 -35.42 -28.44 3.99
N PHE A 31 -34.23 -28.74 3.48
CA PHE A 31 -33.28 -29.60 4.18
C PHE A 31 -32.51 -28.80 5.25
N ASN A 32 -32.63 -29.19 6.51
CA ASN A 32 -31.78 -28.67 7.59
C ASN A 32 -30.36 -29.25 7.45
N MET A 33 -29.37 -28.37 7.25
CA MET A 33 -27.96 -28.72 7.40
C MET A 33 -27.58 -28.97 8.87
N PRO A 34 -26.59 -29.84 9.17
CA PRO A 34 -26.03 -29.95 10.51
C PRO A 34 -25.24 -28.70 10.90
N LEU A 35 -25.33 -28.28 12.17
CA LEU A 35 -24.52 -27.20 12.72
C LEU A 35 -23.05 -27.64 12.84
N GLY A 36 -22.17 -27.02 12.03
CA GLY A 36 -20.72 -27.07 12.23
C GLY A 36 -20.26 -26.31 13.49
N PRO A 37 -18.97 -26.43 13.87
CA PRO A 37 -18.43 -25.71 15.02
C PRO A 37 -18.52 -24.19 14.81
N SER A 38 -18.79 -23.45 15.88
CA SER A 38 -19.02 -22.00 15.84
C SER A 38 -17.74 -21.22 15.55
N ASN A 39 -17.63 -20.66 14.34
CA ASN A 39 -16.56 -19.70 13.98
C ASN A 39 -16.60 -18.48 14.90
N GLY A 40 -15.43 -18.00 15.34
CA GLY A 40 -15.28 -17.05 16.44
C GLY A 40 -15.75 -15.61 16.21
N MET A 41 -16.28 -15.27 15.04
CA MET A 41 -16.80 -13.92 14.73
C MET A 41 -18.26 -13.81 15.16
N GLN A 42 -18.52 -13.18 16.30
CA GLN A 42 -19.88 -12.81 16.71
C GLN A 42 -20.45 -11.76 15.73
N LYS A 43 -21.60 -12.04 15.11
CA LYS A 43 -22.45 -10.97 14.52
C LYS A 43 -22.86 -10.01 15.64
N LYS A 44 -22.19 -8.85 15.72
CA LYS A 44 -22.52 -7.71 16.57
C LYS A 44 -22.48 -6.44 15.72
N GLY A 45 -23.66 -6.04 15.26
CA GLY A 45 -23.89 -4.93 14.33
C GLY A 45 -25.28 -5.11 13.72
N ASN A 46 -25.89 -4.03 13.24
CA ASN A 46 -27.10 -4.16 12.42
C ASN A 46 -26.71 -4.61 10.99
N GLU A 47 -27.67 -5.04 10.18
CA GLU A 47 -27.42 -5.57 8.83
C GLU A 47 -27.08 -4.48 7.79
N THR A 48 -26.48 -3.37 8.23
CA THR A 48 -26.18 -2.15 7.46
C THR A 48 -24.77 -1.61 7.64
N ASP A 49 -24.01 -2.13 8.60
CA ASP A 49 -22.76 -1.51 9.06
C ASP A 49 -21.54 -2.22 8.44
N ILE A 50 -20.63 -1.45 7.84
CA ILE A 50 -19.41 -1.97 7.21
C ILE A 50 -18.39 -2.31 8.30
N ASP A 51 -17.76 -3.49 8.23
CA ASP A 51 -16.65 -3.85 9.12
C ASP A 51 -15.36 -3.13 8.69
N GLU A 52 -15.17 -1.90 9.17
CA GLU A 52 -13.99 -1.09 8.88
C GLU A 52 -12.68 -1.78 9.33
N GLY A 53 -12.72 -2.61 10.38
CA GLY A 53 -11.55 -3.38 10.83
C GLY A 53 -11.15 -4.52 9.87
N LEU A 54 -12.04 -4.96 8.98
CA LEU A 54 -11.73 -5.88 7.88
C LEU A 54 -11.41 -5.12 6.58
N TYR A 55 -12.27 -4.16 6.21
CA TYR A 55 -12.22 -3.47 4.92
C TYR A 55 -11.35 -2.19 4.90
N SER A 56 -10.72 -1.81 6.03
CA SER A 56 -9.93 -0.58 6.21
C SER A 56 -9.18 -0.16 4.96
N ARG A 57 -8.26 -0.99 4.45
CA ARG A 57 -7.39 -0.65 3.31
C ARG A 57 -8.15 -0.53 1.98
N GLN A 58 -9.27 -1.24 1.81
CA GLN A 58 -10.15 -1.13 0.64
C GLN A 58 -11.04 0.12 0.69
N LEU A 59 -11.43 0.59 1.88
CA LEU A 59 -12.26 1.79 2.04
C LEU A 59 -11.55 3.06 1.57
N TYR A 60 -10.22 3.18 1.73
CA TYR A 60 -9.44 4.28 1.14
C TYR A 60 -9.45 4.32 -0.40
N VAL A 61 -9.82 3.21 -1.05
CA VAL A 61 -9.81 3.06 -2.53
C VAL A 61 -11.21 3.24 -3.10
N LEU A 62 -12.21 2.60 -2.49
CA LEU A 62 -13.60 2.62 -2.98
C LEU A 62 -14.44 3.74 -2.36
N GLY A 63 -14.25 4.01 -1.07
CA GLY A 63 -15.16 4.79 -0.22
C GLY A 63 -16.37 3.98 0.26
N HIS A 64 -16.98 4.40 1.38
CA HIS A 64 -18.12 3.72 2.01
C HIS A 64 -19.36 3.62 1.11
N GLU A 65 -19.58 4.59 0.23
CA GLU A 65 -20.74 4.59 -0.69
C GLU A 65 -20.65 3.43 -1.70
N ALA A 66 -19.52 3.32 -2.41
CA ALA A 66 -19.26 2.19 -3.30
C ALA A 66 -19.30 0.84 -2.56
N MET A 67 -18.84 0.81 -1.31
CA MET A 67 -18.89 -0.39 -0.46
C MET A 67 -20.33 -0.80 -0.10
N ARG A 68 -21.22 0.15 0.21
CA ARG A 68 -22.65 -0.13 0.43
C ARG A 68 -23.31 -0.70 -0.84
N HIS A 69 -22.96 -0.18 -2.01
CA HIS A 69 -23.46 -0.73 -3.27
C HIS A 69 -23.01 -2.18 -3.49
N LEU A 70 -21.72 -2.50 -3.27
CA LEU A 70 -21.22 -3.88 -3.32
C LEU A 70 -22.01 -4.82 -2.40
N GLN A 71 -22.24 -4.42 -1.14
CA GLN A 71 -23.03 -5.17 -0.15
C GLN A 71 -24.51 -5.40 -0.56
N THR A 72 -25.01 -4.73 -1.61
CA THR A 72 -26.36 -4.95 -2.15
C THR A 72 -26.41 -5.79 -3.44
N SER A 73 -25.28 -5.99 -4.12
CA SER A 73 -25.20 -6.64 -5.44
C SER A 73 -24.87 -8.14 -5.37
N THR A 74 -25.68 -8.98 -6.02
CA THR A 74 -25.39 -10.41 -6.22
C THR A 74 -24.65 -10.66 -7.54
N VAL A 75 -23.68 -11.56 -7.51
CA VAL A 75 -22.81 -11.87 -8.67
C VAL A 75 -22.85 -13.36 -9.02
N LEU A 76 -22.97 -13.68 -10.29
CA LEU A 76 -22.77 -15.03 -10.85
C LEU A 76 -21.38 -15.12 -11.48
N VAL A 77 -20.61 -16.17 -11.19
CA VAL A 77 -19.35 -16.50 -11.87
C VAL A 77 -19.49 -17.85 -12.56
N SER A 78 -19.42 -17.86 -13.89
CA SER A 78 -19.55 -19.05 -14.74
C SER A 78 -18.19 -19.51 -15.26
N GLY A 79 -17.89 -20.80 -15.07
CA GLY A 79 -16.59 -21.43 -15.29
C GLY A 79 -15.68 -21.28 -14.07
N LEU A 80 -15.24 -22.40 -13.47
CA LEU A 80 -14.41 -22.45 -12.25
C LEU A 80 -13.02 -23.08 -12.49
N ARG A 81 -12.44 -22.80 -13.68
CA ARG A 81 -10.99 -22.92 -13.95
C ARG A 81 -10.20 -21.80 -13.25
N GLY A 82 -8.88 -21.73 -13.46
CA GLY A 82 -7.99 -20.74 -12.84
C GLY A 82 -8.49 -19.29 -12.92
N LEU A 83 -8.94 -18.86 -14.11
CA LEU A 83 -9.48 -17.52 -14.31
C LEU A 83 -10.73 -17.25 -13.44
N GLY A 84 -11.71 -18.16 -13.46
CA GLY A 84 -12.94 -18.02 -12.69
C GLY A 84 -12.74 -18.10 -11.18
N VAL A 85 -11.84 -18.95 -10.68
CA VAL A 85 -11.54 -19.01 -9.23
C VAL A 85 -10.76 -17.78 -8.75
N GLU A 86 -9.91 -17.21 -9.59
CA GLU A 86 -9.21 -15.94 -9.33
C GLU A 86 -10.21 -14.78 -9.25
N ILE A 87 -11.12 -14.68 -10.22
CA ILE A 87 -12.18 -13.67 -10.23
C ILE A 87 -13.08 -13.82 -8.99
N ALA A 88 -13.54 -15.04 -8.69
CA ALA A 88 -14.37 -15.32 -7.52
C ALA A 88 -13.66 -14.97 -6.20
N LYS A 89 -12.36 -15.32 -6.04
CA LYS A 89 -11.54 -14.91 -4.88
C LYS A 89 -11.62 -13.40 -4.66
N ASN A 90 -11.34 -12.63 -5.71
CA ASN A 90 -11.21 -11.18 -5.62
C ASN A 90 -12.58 -10.49 -5.37
N ILE A 91 -13.67 -11.02 -5.94
CA ILE A 91 -15.04 -10.52 -5.68
C ILE A 91 -15.51 -10.83 -4.25
N ILE A 92 -15.22 -12.03 -3.73
CA ILE A 92 -15.57 -12.45 -2.37
C ILE A 92 -14.80 -11.61 -1.33
N LEU A 93 -13.51 -11.39 -1.54
CA LEU A 93 -12.69 -10.51 -0.71
C LEU A 93 -13.16 -9.04 -0.79
N GLY A 94 -13.63 -8.62 -1.97
CA GLY A 94 -14.24 -7.32 -2.22
C GLY A 94 -15.54 -7.04 -1.45
N GLY A 95 -16.23 -8.08 -0.95
CA GLY A 95 -17.36 -7.92 -0.02
C GLY A 95 -18.73 -7.66 -0.67
N VAL A 96 -19.03 -8.33 -1.78
CA VAL A 96 -20.36 -8.28 -2.41
C VAL A 96 -21.45 -9.00 -1.59
N LYS A 97 -22.74 -8.75 -1.89
CA LYS A 97 -23.88 -9.36 -1.16
C LYS A 97 -23.88 -10.89 -1.15
N ALA A 98 -23.54 -11.51 -2.28
CA ALA A 98 -23.49 -12.95 -2.47
C ALA A 98 -22.75 -13.29 -3.78
N VAL A 99 -22.12 -14.46 -3.82
CA VAL A 99 -21.52 -15.02 -5.05
C VAL A 99 -22.10 -16.40 -5.34
N THR A 100 -22.60 -16.62 -6.55
CA THR A 100 -22.99 -17.95 -7.03
C THR A 100 -21.95 -18.46 -8.03
N LEU A 101 -21.49 -19.68 -7.84
CA LEU A 101 -20.51 -20.37 -8.69
C LEU A 101 -21.25 -21.31 -9.65
N HIS A 102 -21.02 -21.18 -10.95
CA HIS A 102 -21.54 -22.09 -11.96
C HIS A 102 -20.41 -22.80 -12.71
N ASP A 103 -20.45 -24.13 -12.74
CA ASP A 103 -19.64 -24.93 -13.67
C ASP A 103 -20.34 -26.28 -13.91
N GLN A 104 -20.28 -26.79 -15.14
CA GLN A 104 -20.75 -28.13 -15.50
C GLN A 104 -19.59 -29.12 -15.69
N GLY A 105 -18.37 -28.61 -15.87
CA GLY A 105 -17.19 -29.42 -16.11
C GLY A 105 -16.65 -30.09 -14.85
N THR A 106 -16.06 -31.26 -15.05
CA THR A 106 -15.26 -31.96 -14.05
C THR A 106 -13.84 -31.40 -13.98
N ALA A 107 -13.22 -31.50 -12.81
CA ALA A 107 -11.81 -31.15 -12.60
C ALA A 107 -10.89 -32.11 -13.38
N GLN A 108 -10.01 -31.55 -14.21
CA GLN A 108 -9.03 -32.28 -15.02
C GLN A 108 -7.59 -31.89 -14.63
N TRP A 109 -6.60 -32.72 -14.99
CA TRP A 109 -5.17 -32.47 -14.70
C TRP A 109 -4.69 -31.07 -15.12
N ALA A 110 -5.07 -30.61 -16.32
CA ALA A 110 -4.71 -29.28 -16.81
C ALA A 110 -5.30 -28.13 -15.98
N ASP A 111 -6.48 -28.30 -15.36
CA ASP A 111 -7.09 -27.25 -14.54
C ASP A 111 -6.22 -26.93 -13.30
N LEU A 112 -5.43 -27.90 -12.79
CA LEU A 112 -4.55 -27.72 -11.63
C LEU A 112 -3.31 -26.85 -11.92
N SER A 113 -3.08 -26.44 -13.18
CA SER A 113 -1.99 -25.54 -13.58
C SER A 113 -2.21 -24.10 -13.13
N SER A 114 -3.42 -23.78 -12.66
CA SER A 114 -3.81 -22.43 -12.23
C SER A 114 -4.93 -22.39 -11.19
N GLN A 115 -5.76 -23.43 -11.07
CA GLN A 115 -6.88 -23.48 -10.12
C GLN A 115 -6.37 -23.89 -8.73
N PHE A 116 -5.97 -22.90 -7.93
CA PHE A 116 -5.32 -23.05 -6.62
C PHE A 116 -6.20 -23.67 -5.50
N TYR A 117 -7.47 -23.96 -5.78
CA TYR A 117 -8.42 -24.60 -4.85
C TYR A 117 -8.82 -26.02 -5.23
N LEU A 118 -8.53 -26.48 -6.45
CA LEU A 118 -8.51 -27.91 -6.76
C LEU A 118 -7.36 -28.61 -6.03
N ARG A 119 -7.56 -29.90 -5.72
CA ARG A 119 -6.51 -30.82 -5.26
C ARG A 119 -6.45 -32.01 -6.22
N GLU A 120 -5.35 -32.75 -6.17
CA GLU A 120 -5.18 -33.96 -7.01
C GLU A 120 -6.22 -35.05 -6.63
N GLU A 121 -6.72 -35.03 -5.39
CA GLU A 121 -7.86 -35.82 -4.91
C GLU A 121 -9.25 -35.31 -5.36
N ASP A 122 -9.34 -34.17 -6.03
CA ASP A 122 -10.59 -33.58 -6.55
C ASP A 122 -10.85 -33.87 -8.03
N ILE A 123 -9.89 -34.49 -8.73
CA ILE A 123 -9.98 -34.83 -10.16
C ILE A 123 -11.21 -35.72 -10.42
N GLY A 124 -12.00 -35.36 -11.42
CA GLY A 124 -13.27 -36.01 -11.78
C GLY A 124 -14.51 -35.50 -11.03
N LYS A 125 -14.38 -34.69 -9.96
CA LYS A 125 -15.50 -34.01 -9.29
C LYS A 125 -15.89 -32.73 -10.04
N ASN A 126 -17.08 -32.18 -9.79
CA ASN A 126 -17.48 -30.87 -10.34
C ASN A 126 -16.64 -29.72 -9.73
N ARG A 127 -16.15 -28.79 -10.56
CA ARG A 127 -15.24 -27.71 -10.10
C ARG A 127 -15.89 -26.69 -9.17
N ALA A 128 -17.17 -26.37 -9.35
CA ALA A 128 -17.88 -25.42 -8.50
C ALA A 128 -18.15 -26.02 -7.10
N GLU A 129 -18.60 -27.29 -7.05
CA GLU A 129 -18.87 -28.02 -5.80
C GLU A 129 -17.65 -28.09 -4.87
N VAL A 130 -16.48 -28.46 -5.40
CA VAL A 130 -15.25 -28.59 -4.57
C VAL A 130 -14.62 -27.24 -4.20
N SER A 131 -14.86 -26.20 -4.99
CA SER A 131 -14.29 -24.86 -4.75
C SER A 131 -15.13 -24.05 -3.75
N GLN A 132 -16.44 -24.27 -3.69
CA GLN A 132 -17.38 -23.54 -2.82
C GLN A 132 -16.91 -23.41 -1.36
N PRO A 133 -16.50 -24.47 -0.64
CA PRO A 133 -16.13 -24.33 0.77
C PRO A 133 -14.86 -23.50 0.95
N ARG A 134 -13.87 -23.68 0.06
CA ARG A 134 -12.59 -22.94 0.12
C ARG A 134 -12.76 -21.45 -0.21
N LEU A 135 -13.70 -21.12 -1.10
CA LEU A 135 -14.09 -19.76 -1.43
C LEU A 135 -14.94 -19.12 -0.31
N ALA A 136 -15.85 -19.86 0.31
CA ALA A 136 -16.68 -19.37 1.43
C ALA A 136 -15.86 -19.02 2.69
N GLU A 137 -14.70 -19.66 2.90
CA GLU A 137 -13.78 -19.32 3.99
C GLU A 137 -13.12 -17.93 3.84
N LEU A 138 -13.05 -17.35 2.63
CA LEU A 138 -12.34 -16.10 2.39
C LEU A 138 -12.97 -14.90 3.10
N ASN A 139 -14.31 -14.87 3.16
CA ASN A 139 -15.04 -13.75 3.72
C ASN A 139 -16.37 -14.20 4.34
N SER A 140 -16.45 -14.20 5.67
CA SER A 140 -17.64 -14.61 6.42
C SER A 140 -18.87 -13.71 6.22
N TYR A 141 -18.72 -12.57 5.55
CA TYR A 141 -19.83 -11.68 5.18
C TYR A 141 -20.48 -12.05 3.83
N VAL A 142 -19.78 -12.82 2.98
CA VAL A 142 -20.22 -13.13 1.61
C VAL A 142 -20.65 -14.60 1.51
N PRO A 143 -21.96 -14.91 1.46
CA PRO A 143 -22.42 -16.27 1.18
C PRO A 143 -22.03 -16.69 -0.24
N VAL A 144 -21.40 -17.87 -0.35
CA VAL A 144 -21.02 -18.49 -1.62
C VAL A 144 -21.90 -19.72 -1.87
N THR A 145 -22.57 -19.76 -3.01
CA THR A 145 -23.48 -20.85 -3.41
C THR A 145 -23.02 -21.50 -4.73
N ILE A 146 -23.65 -22.61 -5.12
CA ILE A 146 -23.33 -23.36 -6.34
C ILE A 146 -24.55 -23.56 -7.23
N TYR A 147 -24.31 -23.67 -8.53
CA TYR A 147 -25.27 -24.07 -9.54
C TYR A 147 -24.58 -24.97 -10.59
N THR A 148 -25.18 -26.11 -10.92
CA THR A 148 -24.60 -27.12 -11.84
C THR A 148 -25.53 -27.48 -13.00
N GLY A 149 -26.63 -26.72 -13.17
CA GLY A 149 -27.57 -26.85 -14.29
C GLY A 149 -27.18 -25.99 -15.49
N ALA A 150 -28.06 -25.95 -16.50
CA ALA A 150 -27.91 -25.04 -17.64
C ALA A 150 -28.26 -23.59 -17.24
N LEU A 151 -27.52 -22.61 -17.76
CA LEU A 151 -27.83 -21.19 -17.57
C LEU A 151 -29.13 -20.84 -18.33
N VAL A 152 -30.25 -20.85 -17.61
CA VAL A 152 -31.56 -20.45 -18.11
C VAL A 152 -31.87 -19.00 -17.76
N GLU A 153 -32.62 -18.31 -18.63
CA GLU A 153 -32.99 -16.89 -18.50
C GLU A 153 -33.59 -16.56 -17.13
N ASP A 154 -34.55 -17.34 -16.64
CA ASP A 154 -35.16 -17.20 -15.32
C ASP A 154 -34.11 -17.16 -14.17
N PHE A 155 -33.05 -17.97 -14.26
CA PHE A 155 -31.99 -18.02 -13.25
C PHE A 155 -31.08 -16.78 -13.31
N LEU A 156 -30.82 -16.26 -14.50
CA LEU A 156 -30.00 -15.06 -14.70
C LEU A 156 -30.64 -13.81 -14.07
N THR A 157 -31.99 -13.72 -14.04
CA THR A 157 -32.71 -12.59 -13.42
C THR A 157 -32.40 -12.35 -11.93
N GLY A 158 -31.84 -13.35 -11.23
CA GLY A 158 -31.45 -13.23 -9.82
C GLY A 158 -30.17 -12.41 -9.56
N PHE A 159 -29.45 -12.02 -10.61
CA PHE A 159 -28.11 -11.42 -10.51
C PHE A 159 -28.08 -9.95 -10.95
N GLN A 160 -27.15 -9.18 -10.37
CA GLN A 160 -26.87 -7.81 -10.80
C GLN A 160 -25.68 -7.78 -11.76
N VAL A 161 -24.71 -8.69 -11.57
CA VAL A 161 -23.57 -8.89 -12.47
C VAL A 161 -23.42 -10.38 -12.81
N VAL A 162 -23.19 -10.68 -14.09
CA VAL A 162 -22.89 -12.02 -14.60
C VAL A 162 -21.49 -12.01 -15.22
N VAL A 163 -20.63 -12.91 -14.74
CA VAL A 163 -19.30 -13.16 -15.31
C VAL A 163 -19.29 -14.48 -16.07
N LEU A 164 -18.85 -14.47 -17.32
CA LEU A 164 -18.59 -15.66 -18.12
C LEU A 164 -17.09 -15.86 -18.31
N THR A 165 -16.59 -17.08 -18.08
CA THR A 165 -15.17 -17.42 -18.29
C THR A 165 -14.96 -18.67 -19.13
N ASN A 166 -14.08 -18.57 -20.13
CA ASN A 166 -13.69 -19.62 -21.07
C ASN A 166 -14.87 -20.34 -21.77
N ALA A 167 -16.02 -19.66 -21.89
CA ALA A 167 -17.29 -20.18 -22.40
C ALA A 167 -17.38 -20.13 -23.94
N PRO A 168 -18.18 -20.99 -24.60
CA PRO A 168 -18.43 -20.92 -26.05
C PRO A 168 -19.05 -19.58 -26.47
N LEU A 169 -18.68 -19.07 -27.65
CA LEU A 169 -19.19 -17.78 -28.16
C LEU A 169 -20.72 -17.77 -28.36
N GLU A 170 -21.32 -18.92 -28.68
CA GLU A 170 -22.77 -19.07 -28.81
C GLU A 170 -23.49 -18.82 -27.46
N ASP A 171 -22.98 -19.41 -26.37
CA ASP A 171 -23.45 -19.17 -25.01
C ASP A 171 -23.19 -17.70 -24.57
N GLN A 172 -22.00 -17.15 -24.90
CA GLN A 172 -21.66 -15.74 -24.63
C GLN A 172 -22.65 -14.78 -25.30
N LEU A 173 -23.03 -15.04 -26.55
CA LEU A 173 -24.00 -14.23 -27.31
C LEU A 173 -25.41 -14.35 -26.74
N GLN A 174 -25.89 -15.56 -26.43
CA GLN A 174 -27.23 -15.75 -25.85
C GLN A 174 -27.36 -15.06 -24.48
N VAL A 175 -26.41 -15.31 -23.58
CA VAL A 175 -26.41 -14.70 -22.24
C VAL A 175 -26.19 -13.19 -22.33
N GLY A 176 -25.34 -12.71 -23.24
CA GLY A 176 -25.05 -11.29 -23.40
C GLY A 176 -26.26 -10.48 -23.84
N GLU A 177 -26.97 -10.93 -24.88
CA GLU A 177 -28.18 -10.24 -25.37
C GLU A 177 -29.30 -10.25 -24.31
N PHE A 178 -29.45 -11.34 -23.55
CA PHE A 178 -30.36 -11.41 -22.41
C PHE A 178 -29.98 -10.41 -21.30
N CYS A 179 -28.71 -10.39 -20.89
CA CYS A 179 -28.23 -9.50 -19.84
C CYS A 179 -28.41 -8.02 -20.23
N HIS A 180 -28.00 -7.64 -21.44
CA HIS A 180 -28.12 -6.27 -21.96
C HIS A 180 -29.57 -5.79 -21.95
N SER A 181 -30.48 -6.59 -22.52
CA SER A 181 -31.92 -6.26 -22.61
C SER A 181 -32.65 -6.20 -21.25
N HIS A 182 -32.13 -6.87 -20.22
CA HIS A 182 -32.66 -6.84 -18.85
C HIS A 182 -31.88 -5.92 -17.89
N GLY A 183 -30.88 -5.19 -18.38
CA GLY A 183 -30.06 -4.26 -17.60
C GLY A 183 -29.04 -4.89 -16.64
N ILE A 184 -28.89 -6.23 -16.70
CA ILE A 184 -27.92 -7.02 -15.94
C ILE A 184 -26.53 -6.75 -16.51
N LYS A 185 -25.54 -6.52 -15.64
CA LYS A 185 -24.19 -6.13 -16.06
C LYS A 185 -23.40 -7.38 -16.47
N LEU A 186 -22.76 -7.37 -17.64
CA LEU A 186 -22.01 -8.50 -18.17
C LEU A 186 -20.50 -8.24 -18.15
N VAL A 187 -19.74 -9.22 -17.70
CA VAL A 187 -18.29 -9.32 -17.90
C VAL A 187 -17.97 -10.66 -18.57
N VAL A 188 -17.18 -10.66 -19.63
CA VAL A 188 -16.71 -11.88 -20.29
C VAL A 188 -15.19 -11.85 -20.31
N ALA A 189 -14.55 -12.92 -19.84
CA ALA A 189 -13.09 -13.01 -19.78
C ALA A 189 -12.62 -14.40 -20.23
N ASP A 190 -11.71 -14.46 -21.21
CA ASP A 190 -11.17 -15.72 -21.71
C ASP A 190 -9.63 -15.69 -21.72
N THR A 191 -8.99 -16.73 -21.19
CA THR A 191 -7.53 -16.91 -21.23
C THR A 191 -7.13 -18.15 -22.02
N ARG A 192 -6.07 -18.02 -22.83
CA ARG A 192 -5.60 -19.01 -23.82
C ARG A 192 -4.07 -18.98 -23.86
N GLY A 193 -3.41 -19.77 -23.02
CA GLY A 193 -1.96 -19.76 -22.86
C GLY A 193 -1.45 -18.37 -22.46
N LEU A 194 -0.65 -17.73 -23.34
CA LEU A 194 -0.08 -16.39 -23.14
C LEU A 194 -1.02 -15.23 -23.57
N PHE A 195 -2.22 -15.53 -24.07
CA PHE A 195 -3.19 -14.54 -24.51
C PHE A 195 -4.38 -14.43 -23.54
N GLY A 196 -4.98 -13.25 -23.46
CA GLY A 196 -6.24 -13.02 -22.76
C GLY A 196 -7.10 -11.96 -23.43
N GLN A 197 -8.42 -12.12 -23.32
CA GLN A 197 -9.40 -11.08 -23.65
C GLN A 197 -10.32 -10.80 -22.46
N LEU A 198 -10.79 -9.56 -22.37
CA LEU A 198 -11.76 -9.09 -21.39
C LEU A 198 -12.74 -8.13 -22.08
N PHE A 199 -14.04 -8.42 -21.97
CA PHE A 199 -15.14 -7.61 -22.49
C PHE A 199 -16.08 -7.19 -21.36
N CYS A 200 -16.57 -5.95 -21.42
CA CYS A 200 -17.55 -5.40 -20.48
C CYS A 200 -18.73 -4.79 -21.22
N ASP A 201 -19.94 -5.16 -20.80
CA ASP A 201 -21.19 -4.54 -21.23
C ASP A 201 -22.05 -4.24 -20.01
N PHE A 202 -22.11 -2.96 -19.65
CA PHE A 202 -22.89 -2.48 -18.51
C PHE A 202 -24.22 -1.81 -18.93
N GLY A 203 -24.69 -2.09 -20.15
CA GLY A 203 -25.96 -1.64 -20.72
C GLY A 203 -25.96 -0.22 -21.29
N GLU A 204 -27.07 0.17 -21.92
CA GLU A 204 -27.25 1.51 -22.52
C GLU A 204 -27.17 2.67 -21.51
N GLU A 205 -27.34 2.41 -20.21
CA GLU A 205 -27.30 3.40 -19.15
C GLU A 205 -26.53 2.89 -17.92
N MET A 206 -25.35 3.46 -17.72
CA MET A 206 -24.59 3.40 -16.47
C MET A 206 -24.23 4.81 -16.03
N ILE A 207 -24.41 5.08 -14.73
CA ILE A 207 -23.98 6.33 -14.09
C ILE A 207 -22.64 6.08 -13.40
N LEU A 208 -21.61 6.82 -13.80
CA LEU A 208 -20.35 6.91 -13.06
C LEU A 208 -20.42 8.09 -12.09
N SER A 209 -20.20 7.85 -10.79
CA SER A 209 -20.10 8.89 -9.78
C SER A 209 -18.71 9.56 -9.78
N ASP A 210 -17.67 8.79 -10.12
CA ASP A 210 -16.29 9.25 -10.21
C ASP A 210 -15.53 8.37 -11.20
N SER A 211 -14.96 8.98 -12.24
CA SER A 211 -14.27 8.29 -13.33
C SER A 211 -12.81 7.92 -13.03
N SER A 212 -12.15 8.51 -12.01
CA SER A 212 -10.72 8.25 -11.75
C SER A 212 -10.40 7.70 -10.36
N GLY A 213 -11.21 8.01 -9.34
CA GLY A 213 -10.88 7.67 -7.95
C GLY A 213 -9.85 8.58 -7.29
N GLU A 214 -9.26 9.51 -8.04
CA GLU A 214 -8.39 10.55 -7.49
C GLU A 214 -9.18 11.47 -6.56
N GLN A 215 -8.55 11.91 -5.48
CA GLN A 215 -9.17 12.85 -4.55
C GLN A 215 -9.47 14.18 -5.27
N PRO A 216 -10.59 14.85 -4.97
CA PRO A 216 -10.86 16.17 -5.51
C PRO A 216 -9.74 17.15 -5.14
N LEU A 217 -9.18 17.82 -6.14
CA LEU A 217 -8.13 18.82 -5.95
C LEU A 217 -8.71 20.10 -5.31
N SER A 218 -7.87 20.83 -4.58
CA SER A 218 -8.25 22.09 -3.92
C SER A 218 -7.10 23.09 -3.98
N ALA A 219 -7.41 24.38 -4.15
CA ALA A 219 -6.43 25.45 -4.28
C ALA A 219 -6.92 26.76 -3.65
N MET A 220 -5.98 27.57 -3.14
CA MET A 220 -6.26 28.91 -2.62
C MET A 220 -6.36 29.94 -3.74
N VAL A 221 -7.37 30.81 -3.65
CA VAL A 221 -7.62 31.91 -4.58
C VAL A 221 -6.79 33.13 -4.18
N SER A 222 -6.16 33.76 -5.17
CA SER A 222 -5.42 35.02 -5.06
C SER A 222 -6.24 36.19 -5.61
N MET A 223 -6.92 35.99 -6.74
CA MET A 223 -7.79 36.98 -7.39
C MET A 223 -8.92 36.30 -8.17
N VAL A 224 -10.09 36.95 -8.25
CA VAL A 224 -11.12 36.67 -9.26
C VAL A 224 -11.43 37.96 -10.03
N THR A 225 -11.36 37.93 -11.36
CA THR A 225 -11.74 39.08 -12.20
C THR A 225 -13.26 39.18 -12.34
N LYS A 226 -13.75 40.39 -12.62
CA LYS A 226 -15.16 40.69 -12.91
C LYS A 226 -15.33 40.88 -14.42
N ASP A 227 -15.49 39.77 -15.13
CA ASP A 227 -15.42 39.68 -16.60
C ASP A 227 -16.30 38.54 -17.15
N CYS A 228 -16.38 38.41 -18.48
CA CYS A 228 -17.12 37.38 -19.19
C CYS A 228 -16.24 36.66 -20.24
N PRO A 229 -15.67 35.48 -19.92
CA PRO A 229 -15.78 34.75 -18.65
C PRO A 229 -14.91 35.36 -17.53
N GLY A 230 -15.31 35.16 -16.28
CA GLY A 230 -14.48 35.52 -15.12
C GLY A 230 -13.22 34.66 -15.07
N VAL A 231 -12.09 35.24 -14.66
CA VAL A 231 -10.80 34.56 -14.54
C VAL A 231 -10.40 34.45 -13.08
N VAL A 232 -10.07 33.24 -12.65
CA VAL A 232 -9.55 32.95 -11.31
C VAL A 232 -8.04 32.77 -11.40
N THR A 233 -7.32 33.42 -10.49
CA THR A 233 -5.88 33.27 -10.28
C THR A 233 -5.63 32.64 -8.92
N CYS A 234 -4.90 31.53 -8.89
CA CYS A 234 -4.46 30.85 -7.67
C CYS A 234 -3.24 31.54 -7.04
N LEU A 235 -2.86 31.11 -5.83
CA LEU A 235 -1.65 31.59 -5.17
C LEU A 235 -0.37 31.12 -5.91
N ASP A 236 0.59 32.02 -6.16
CA ASP A 236 1.75 31.77 -7.05
C ASP A 236 2.62 30.55 -6.68
N GLU A 237 2.65 30.15 -5.40
CA GLU A 237 3.42 29.01 -4.90
C GLU A 237 2.72 27.65 -5.15
N ALA A 238 1.46 27.62 -5.60
CA ALA A 238 0.64 26.41 -5.72
C ALA A 238 -0.11 26.33 -7.07
N ARG A 239 0.28 25.39 -7.93
CA ARG A 239 -0.47 25.03 -9.14
C ARG A 239 -1.79 24.37 -8.77
N HIS A 240 -2.89 24.70 -9.47
CA HIS A 240 -4.21 24.13 -9.17
C HIS A 240 -4.40 22.67 -9.60
N GLY A 241 -3.66 22.21 -10.62
CA GLY A 241 -3.70 20.82 -11.10
C GLY A 241 -4.97 20.40 -11.85
N PHE A 242 -6.06 21.19 -11.81
CA PHE A 242 -7.29 20.93 -12.58
C PHE A 242 -7.07 20.85 -14.11
N GLU A 243 -7.97 20.17 -14.80
CA GLU A 243 -8.05 20.08 -16.27
C GLU A 243 -9.20 20.94 -16.84
N SER A 244 -9.34 21.01 -18.19
CA SER A 244 -10.47 21.72 -18.81
C SER A 244 -11.66 20.77 -18.97
N GLY A 245 -12.86 21.21 -18.59
CA GLY A 245 -14.04 20.35 -18.44
C GLY A 245 -14.12 19.68 -17.05
N ASP A 246 -13.22 20.04 -16.12
CA ASP A 246 -13.46 19.87 -14.69
C ASP A 246 -14.60 20.77 -14.20
N PHE A 247 -15.20 20.41 -13.08
CA PHE A 247 -16.17 21.22 -12.37
C PHE A 247 -15.62 21.63 -11.01
N VAL A 248 -15.89 22.86 -10.57
CA VAL A 248 -15.41 23.38 -9.28
C VAL A 248 -16.50 24.10 -8.50
N SER A 249 -16.30 24.24 -7.19
CA SER A 249 -17.11 25.06 -6.28
C SER A 249 -16.20 25.94 -5.42
N PHE A 250 -16.74 27.03 -4.87
CA PHE A 250 -15.98 28.01 -4.08
C PHE A 250 -16.52 28.15 -2.66
N THR A 251 -15.59 28.43 -1.75
CA THR A 251 -15.83 28.75 -0.34
C THR A 251 -14.91 29.88 0.10
N GLU A 252 -15.29 30.64 1.13
CA GLU A 252 -14.47 31.70 1.77
C GLU A 252 -14.07 32.91 0.90
N VAL A 253 -14.59 33.03 -0.34
CA VAL A 253 -14.31 34.15 -1.24
C VAL A 253 -14.95 35.43 -0.67
N GLN A 254 -14.16 36.41 -0.26
CA GLN A 254 -14.70 37.65 0.33
C GLN A 254 -14.93 38.72 -0.75
N GLY A 255 -16.01 39.49 -0.60
CA GLY A 255 -16.45 40.49 -1.56
C GLY A 255 -17.39 39.91 -2.63
N MET A 256 -16.91 38.92 -3.39
CA MET A 256 -17.69 38.21 -4.41
C MET A 256 -18.48 37.04 -3.81
N ASN A 257 -19.38 37.36 -2.86
CA ASN A 257 -20.12 36.38 -2.07
C ASN A 257 -21.03 35.47 -2.92
N GLU A 258 -21.44 35.92 -4.11
CA GLU A 258 -22.30 35.19 -5.04
C GLU A 258 -21.65 33.92 -5.60
N LEU A 259 -20.33 33.81 -5.51
CA LEU A 259 -19.55 32.66 -5.95
C LEU A 259 -19.52 31.53 -4.90
N ASN A 260 -19.68 31.85 -3.60
CA ASN A 260 -19.64 30.88 -2.50
C ASN A 260 -20.88 29.97 -2.49
N GLY A 261 -20.68 28.65 -2.42
CA GLY A 261 -21.80 27.70 -2.33
C GLY A 261 -22.66 27.59 -3.59
N THR A 262 -22.14 28.02 -4.74
CA THR A 262 -22.74 27.82 -6.06
C THR A 262 -22.81 26.34 -6.45
N CYS A 263 -23.74 26.02 -7.36
CA CYS A 263 -23.70 24.74 -8.07
C CYS A 263 -22.35 24.60 -8.82
N PRO A 264 -21.82 23.37 -9.03
CA PRO A 264 -20.51 23.19 -9.65
C PRO A 264 -20.41 23.86 -11.03
N ILE A 265 -19.34 24.65 -11.21
CA ILE A 265 -19.10 25.47 -12.40
C ILE A 265 -18.05 24.74 -13.27
N GLU A 266 -18.35 24.51 -14.55
CA GLU A 266 -17.39 23.98 -15.52
C GLU A 266 -16.25 24.99 -15.74
N ILE A 267 -15.01 24.52 -15.77
CA ILE A 267 -13.82 25.38 -15.94
C ILE A 267 -13.05 25.10 -17.21
N LYS A 268 -12.35 26.14 -17.68
CA LYS A 268 -11.36 26.05 -18.75
C LYS A 268 -10.02 26.59 -18.28
N VAL A 269 -8.99 25.77 -18.37
CA VAL A 269 -7.63 26.12 -17.94
C VAL A 269 -7.02 27.13 -18.92
N LEU A 270 -6.37 28.16 -18.38
CA LEU A 270 -5.67 29.21 -19.13
C LEU A 270 -4.15 29.15 -18.92
N GLY A 271 -3.69 28.60 -17.79
CA GLY A 271 -2.29 28.39 -17.44
C GLY A 271 -2.17 27.50 -16.20
N PRO A 272 -0.96 27.31 -15.63
CA PRO A 272 -0.75 26.45 -14.46
C PRO A 272 -1.27 27.04 -13.12
N TYR A 273 -1.65 28.32 -13.11
CA TYR A 273 -2.15 29.07 -11.96
C TYR A 273 -3.48 29.80 -12.26
N THR A 274 -4.05 29.62 -13.46
CA THR A 274 -5.20 30.41 -13.93
C THR A 274 -6.19 29.60 -14.75
N PHE A 275 -7.47 29.81 -14.50
CA PHE A 275 -8.58 29.21 -15.25
C PHE A 275 -9.76 30.18 -15.33
N SER A 276 -10.62 30.02 -16.34
CA SER A 276 -11.86 30.78 -16.48
C SER A 276 -13.07 30.00 -15.98
N ILE A 277 -14.02 30.72 -15.37
CA ILE A 277 -15.30 30.24 -14.83
C ILE A 277 -16.48 30.81 -15.65
N CYS A 278 -17.67 30.92 -15.06
CA CYS A 278 -18.85 31.52 -15.69
C CYS A 278 -18.72 33.05 -15.91
N ASP A 279 -19.76 33.69 -16.46
CA ASP A 279 -19.87 35.16 -16.41
C ASP A 279 -19.88 35.64 -14.95
N THR A 280 -19.03 36.62 -14.63
CA THR A 280 -18.93 37.26 -13.32
C THR A 280 -19.26 38.76 -13.37
N SER A 281 -19.57 39.30 -14.56
CA SER A 281 -19.80 40.73 -14.80
C SER A 281 -20.89 41.35 -13.90
N ASN A 282 -21.82 40.51 -13.44
CA ASN A 282 -22.96 40.89 -12.60
C ASN A 282 -22.73 40.66 -11.08
N PHE A 283 -21.61 40.05 -10.68
CA PHE A 283 -21.31 39.77 -9.26
C PHE A 283 -20.66 40.97 -8.54
N SER A 284 -20.57 40.91 -7.21
CA SER A 284 -19.86 41.88 -6.38
C SER A 284 -18.34 41.83 -6.62
N GLU A 285 -17.62 42.90 -6.28
CA GLU A 285 -16.17 42.94 -6.48
C GLU A 285 -15.44 42.02 -5.48
N TYR A 286 -14.46 41.26 -5.99
CA TYR A 286 -13.57 40.44 -5.17
C TYR A 286 -12.70 41.32 -4.26
N ILE A 287 -12.59 40.93 -2.99
CA ILE A 287 -11.75 41.62 -1.99
C ILE A 287 -10.52 40.77 -1.67
N GLN A 288 -10.72 39.57 -1.12
CA GLN A 288 -9.62 38.69 -0.68
C GLN A 288 -10.07 37.24 -0.42
N GLY A 289 -9.09 36.33 -0.43
CA GLY A 289 -9.24 34.97 0.07
C GLY A 289 -10.11 34.07 -0.80
N GLY A 290 -10.47 32.92 -0.25
CA GLY A 290 -11.25 31.90 -0.92
C GLY A 290 -10.45 30.65 -1.25
N ILE A 291 -11.17 29.54 -1.30
CA ILE A 291 -10.68 28.22 -1.64
C ILE A 291 -11.60 27.65 -2.72
N VAL A 292 -10.99 27.18 -3.81
CA VAL A 292 -11.68 26.47 -4.89
C VAL A 292 -11.47 24.97 -4.72
N HIS A 293 -12.56 24.20 -4.80
CA HIS A 293 -12.56 22.75 -4.66
C HIS A 293 -13.13 22.11 -5.93
N GLN A 294 -12.43 21.12 -6.49
CA GLN A 294 -12.93 20.30 -7.59
C GLN A 294 -14.18 19.51 -7.12
N VAL A 295 -15.13 19.30 -8.01
CA VAL A 295 -16.33 18.49 -7.76
C VAL A 295 -16.43 17.45 -8.87
N LYS A 296 -16.43 16.16 -8.51
CA LYS A 296 -16.70 15.07 -9.46
C LYS A 296 -18.22 15.06 -9.72
N VAL A 297 -18.62 15.45 -10.92
CA VAL A 297 -20.03 15.41 -11.36
C VAL A 297 -20.36 14.04 -11.99
N PRO A 298 -21.53 13.43 -11.71
CA PRO A 298 -21.87 12.14 -12.30
C PRO A 298 -21.97 12.18 -13.83
N LYS A 299 -21.40 11.18 -14.50
CA LYS A 299 -21.39 11.05 -15.96
C LYS A 299 -22.17 9.81 -16.39
N LYS A 300 -23.09 9.96 -17.36
CA LYS A 300 -23.76 8.83 -18.01
C LYS A 300 -22.88 8.29 -19.13
N ILE A 301 -22.70 6.97 -19.17
CA ILE A 301 -22.08 6.23 -20.27
C ILE A 301 -23.02 5.13 -20.76
N SER A 302 -22.76 4.64 -21.97
CA SER A 302 -23.59 3.66 -22.68
C SER A 302 -22.71 2.61 -23.34
N PHE A 303 -23.10 1.33 -23.23
CA PHE A 303 -22.40 0.19 -23.84
C PHE A 303 -23.19 -0.33 -25.06
N LYS A 304 -22.50 -1.08 -25.93
CA LYS A 304 -23.10 -1.87 -27.01
C LYS A 304 -23.34 -3.29 -26.47
N SER A 305 -24.40 -3.97 -26.92
CA SER A 305 -24.53 -5.41 -26.61
C SER A 305 -23.36 -6.20 -27.19
N LEU A 306 -23.05 -7.37 -26.62
CA LEU A 306 -21.92 -8.21 -27.06
C LEU A 306 -21.93 -8.47 -28.57
N LEU A 307 -23.10 -8.74 -29.16
CA LEU A 307 -23.27 -8.94 -30.60
C LEU A 307 -22.89 -7.70 -31.42
N ALA A 308 -23.34 -6.51 -31.01
CA ALA A 308 -23.02 -5.26 -31.69
C ALA A 308 -21.54 -4.88 -31.51
N SER A 309 -20.98 -5.11 -30.32
CA SER A 309 -19.57 -4.84 -30.02
C SER A 309 -18.60 -5.84 -30.69
N LEU A 310 -19.06 -7.04 -31.03
CA LEU A 310 -18.30 -8.01 -31.85
C LEU A 310 -18.25 -7.60 -33.33
N ALA A 311 -19.20 -6.78 -33.79
CA ALA A 311 -19.26 -6.25 -35.15
C ALA A 311 -18.56 -4.88 -35.29
N GLU A 312 -18.60 -4.05 -34.23
CA GLU A 312 -17.98 -2.72 -34.16
C GLU A 312 -17.26 -2.53 -32.79
N PRO A 313 -16.07 -3.14 -32.58
CA PRO A 313 -15.39 -3.15 -31.29
C PRO A 313 -14.71 -1.82 -30.94
N ASP A 314 -14.90 -1.38 -29.69
CA ASP A 314 -14.13 -0.30 -29.07
C ASP A 314 -12.99 -0.92 -28.24
N PHE A 315 -11.72 -0.59 -28.55
CA PHE A 315 -10.55 -1.23 -27.93
C PHE A 315 -9.87 -0.37 -26.85
N VAL A 316 -9.58 -0.98 -25.71
CA VAL A 316 -8.65 -0.48 -24.69
C VAL A 316 -7.28 -1.14 -24.91
N VAL A 317 -6.27 -0.32 -25.25
CA VAL A 317 -4.90 -0.77 -25.53
C VAL A 317 -4.17 -1.07 -24.22
N THR A 318 -3.64 -2.28 -24.08
CA THR A 318 -2.85 -2.72 -22.91
C THR A 318 -1.38 -2.34 -23.01
N ASP A 319 -0.84 -2.33 -24.23
CA ASP A 319 0.56 -2.03 -24.54
C ASP A 319 0.62 -1.23 -25.86
N PHE A 320 1.15 -0.01 -25.77
CA PHE A 320 1.26 0.90 -26.92
C PHE A 320 2.32 0.46 -27.95
N ALA A 321 3.29 -0.38 -27.57
CA ALA A 321 4.18 -1.04 -28.55
C ALA A 321 3.44 -2.12 -29.37
N LYS A 322 2.31 -2.62 -28.85
CA LYS A 322 1.44 -3.63 -29.48
C LYS A 322 0.14 -3.03 -30.04
N TYR A 323 0.08 -1.72 -30.29
CA TYR A 323 -1.15 -0.98 -30.65
C TYR A 323 -2.02 -1.61 -31.76
N SER A 324 -1.43 -2.29 -32.75
CA SER A 324 -2.16 -2.97 -33.83
C SER A 324 -2.70 -4.36 -33.47
N ARG A 325 -2.21 -5.01 -32.41
CA ARG A 325 -2.59 -6.39 -32.04
C ARG A 325 -4.06 -6.56 -31.62
N PRO A 326 -4.76 -5.62 -30.94
CA PRO A 326 -6.15 -5.82 -30.53
C PRO A 326 -7.11 -6.19 -31.68
N GLY A 327 -7.02 -5.51 -32.84
CA GLY A 327 -7.84 -5.84 -34.01
C GLY A 327 -7.54 -7.22 -34.61
N GLN A 328 -6.28 -7.65 -34.55
CA GLN A 328 -5.83 -8.97 -35.00
C GLN A 328 -6.30 -10.08 -34.05
N LEU A 329 -6.14 -9.86 -32.74
CA LEU A 329 -6.54 -10.79 -31.69
C LEU A 329 -8.07 -10.93 -31.60
N HIS A 330 -8.82 -9.86 -31.84
CA HIS A 330 -10.28 -9.90 -31.92
C HIS A 330 -10.79 -10.88 -33.00
N ILE A 331 -10.13 -10.92 -34.15
CA ILE A 331 -10.41 -11.89 -35.22
C ILE A 331 -9.89 -13.29 -34.83
N GLY A 332 -8.71 -13.36 -34.20
CA GLY A 332 -8.10 -14.62 -33.74
C GLY A 332 -8.92 -15.37 -32.68
N PHE A 333 -9.50 -14.66 -31.71
CA PHE A 333 -10.38 -15.27 -30.68
C PHE A 333 -11.72 -15.72 -31.28
N GLN A 334 -12.29 -14.98 -32.24
CA GLN A 334 -13.47 -15.45 -32.99
C GLN A 334 -13.17 -16.72 -33.81
N ALA A 335 -12.03 -16.76 -34.50
CA ALA A 335 -11.55 -17.95 -35.21
C ALA A 335 -11.34 -19.14 -34.27
N LEU A 336 -10.82 -18.89 -33.06
CA LEU A 336 -10.59 -19.92 -32.05
C LEU A 336 -11.90 -20.49 -31.50
N HIS A 337 -12.91 -19.65 -31.27
CA HIS A 337 -14.25 -20.11 -30.89
C HIS A 337 -14.92 -20.91 -32.03
N GLN A 338 -14.75 -20.49 -33.30
CA GLN A 338 -15.22 -21.25 -34.45
C GLN A 338 -14.54 -22.62 -34.58
N PHE A 339 -13.21 -22.69 -34.39
CA PHE A 339 -12.45 -23.95 -34.36
C PHE A 339 -12.96 -24.88 -33.24
N CYS A 340 -13.16 -24.33 -32.03
CA CYS A 340 -13.65 -25.10 -30.90
C CYS A 340 -15.07 -25.67 -31.13
N ALA A 341 -15.94 -24.92 -31.80
CA ALA A 341 -17.27 -25.39 -32.20
C ALA A 341 -17.22 -26.49 -33.28
N GLN A 342 -16.27 -26.41 -34.22
CA GLN A 342 -16.13 -27.40 -35.30
C GLN A 342 -15.50 -28.73 -34.82
N HIS A 343 -14.52 -28.68 -33.92
CA HIS A 343 -13.76 -29.85 -33.48
C HIS A 343 -14.12 -30.38 -32.09
N GLY A 344 -14.89 -29.63 -31.29
CA GLY A 344 -15.19 -29.96 -29.89
C GLY A 344 -13.98 -29.88 -28.95
N ARG A 345 -12.89 -29.25 -29.39
CA ARG A 345 -11.59 -29.11 -28.68
C ARG A 345 -10.89 -27.83 -29.10
N SER A 346 -9.96 -27.36 -28.26
CA SER A 346 -8.98 -26.35 -28.68
C SER A 346 -7.93 -26.96 -29.65
N PRO A 347 -7.21 -26.12 -30.42
CA PRO A 347 -6.00 -26.51 -31.15
C PRO A 347 -4.99 -27.27 -30.26
N ARG A 348 -4.27 -28.23 -30.87
CA ARG A 348 -3.22 -29.01 -30.21
C ARG A 348 -1.98 -28.13 -29.93
N PRO A 349 -1.31 -28.30 -28.79
CA PRO A 349 -0.06 -27.60 -28.48
C PRO A 349 0.96 -27.71 -29.62
N HIS A 350 1.46 -26.58 -30.10
CA HIS A 350 2.48 -26.49 -31.15
C HIS A 350 2.20 -27.25 -32.48
N ASN A 351 0.94 -27.57 -32.80
CA ASN A 351 0.61 -28.31 -34.01
C ASN A 351 0.40 -27.41 -35.25
N GLU A 352 1.05 -27.78 -36.36
CA GLU A 352 1.03 -27.02 -37.62
C GLU A 352 -0.29 -27.09 -38.41
N GLU A 353 -1.03 -28.20 -38.32
CA GLU A 353 -2.27 -28.40 -39.07
C GLU A 353 -3.37 -27.52 -38.47
N ASP A 354 -3.60 -27.66 -37.17
CA ASP A 354 -4.59 -26.88 -36.40
C ASP A 354 -4.29 -25.37 -36.49
N ALA A 355 -3.01 -24.98 -36.48
CA ALA A 355 -2.60 -23.57 -36.60
C ALA A 355 -2.85 -23.00 -38.02
N THR A 356 -2.70 -23.80 -39.06
CA THR A 356 -2.98 -23.40 -40.44
C THR A 356 -4.49 -23.32 -40.70
N GLU A 357 -5.28 -24.19 -40.05
CA GLU A 357 -6.73 -24.11 -40.04
C GLU A 357 -7.22 -22.84 -39.33
N LEU A 358 -6.64 -22.49 -38.16
CA LEU A 358 -7.01 -21.25 -37.45
C LEU A 358 -6.74 -19.98 -38.27
N VAL A 359 -5.61 -19.91 -38.98
CA VAL A 359 -5.32 -18.82 -39.94
C VAL A 359 -6.36 -18.76 -41.05
N THR A 360 -6.79 -19.92 -41.57
CA THR A 360 -7.81 -20.00 -42.63
C THR A 360 -9.18 -19.49 -42.13
N LEU A 361 -9.57 -19.84 -40.91
CA LEU A 361 -10.79 -19.32 -40.27
C LEU A 361 -10.71 -17.80 -40.02
N ALA A 362 -9.56 -17.31 -39.54
CA ALA A 362 -9.33 -15.88 -39.32
C ALA A 362 -9.44 -15.05 -40.63
N HIS A 363 -8.87 -15.53 -41.74
CA HIS A 363 -9.06 -14.91 -43.06
C HIS A 363 -10.54 -14.89 -43.48
N ALA A 364 -11.28 -15.98 -43.25
CA ALA A 364 -12.69 -16.06 -43.57
C ALA A 364 -13.54 -15.08 -42.75
N ILE A 365 -13.22 -14.88 -41.47
CA ILE A 365 -13.88 -13.89 -40.59
C ILE A 365 -13.52 -12.46 -41.03
N ASN A 366 -12.25 -12.16 -41.28
CA ASN A 366 -11.81 -10.84 -41.74
C ASN A 366 -12.47 -10.43 -43.07
N ALA A 367 -12.66 -11.39 -44.00
CA ALA A 367 -13.36 -11.17 -45.26
C ALA A 367 -14.87 -10.86 -45.09
N GLN A 368 -15.47 -11.26 -43.96
CA GLN A 368 -16.88 -11.00 -43.61
C GLN A 368 -17.04 -9.75 -42.74
N ALA A 369 -16.02 -9.36 -41.97
CA ALA A 369 -16.03 -8.20 -41.09
C ALA A 369 -16.35 -6.88 -41.82
N LEU A 370 -16.98 -5.94 -41.10
CA LEU A 370 -17.35 -4.62 -41.62
C LEU A 370 -16.12 -3.83 -42.12
N PRO A 371 -16.26 -2.96 -43.14
CA PRO A 371 -15.12 -2.23 -43.72
C PRO A 371 -14.31 -1.35 -42.75
N ALA A 372 -14.88 -0.98 -41.59
CA ALA A 372 -14.21 -0.20 -40.55
C ALA A 372 -13.38 -1.05 -39.56
N VAL A 373 -13.59 -2.37 -39.53
CA VAL A 373 -13.00 -3.31 -38.56
C VAL A 373 -12.08 -4.32 -39.25
N ARG A 374 -12.36 -4.62 -40.52
CA ARG A 374 -11.53 -5.41 -41.42
C ARG A 374 -10.08 -4.92 -41.42
N GLN A 375 -9.16 -5.85 -41.23
CA GLN A 375 -7.73 -5.60 -41.29
C GLN A 375 -7.25 -5.74 -42.74
N ASP A 376 -6.50 -4.76 -43.25
CA ASP A 376 -5.93 -4.79 -44.62
C ASP A 376 -4.95 -5.97 -44.82
N SER A 377 -4.29 -6.40 -43.74
CA SER A 377 -3.50 -7.63 -43.67
C SER A 377 -3.65 -8.28 -42.30
N LEU A 378 -3.68 -9.61 -42.27
CA LEU A 378 -3.65 -10.38 -41.02
C LEU A 378 -2.21 -10.78 -40.66
N ASP A 379 -1.89 -10.76 -39.37
CA ASP A 379 -0.64 -11.29 -38.83
C ASP A 379 -0.76 -12.80 -38.59
N GLU A 380 -0.33 -13.59 -39.59
CA GLU A 380 -0.39 -15.05 -39.54
C GLU A 380 0.56 -15.67 -38.49
N ASP A 381 1.68 -15.02 -38.12
CA ASP A 381 2.58 -15.51 -37.06
C ASP A 381 1.92 -15.29 -35.68
N LEU A 382 1.23 -14.17 -35.47
CA LEU A 382 0.42 -13.92 -34.27
C LEU A 382 -0.74 -14.92 -34.13
N ILE A 383 -1.48 -15.20 -35.21
CA ILE A 383 -2.60 -16.16 -35.20
C ILE A 383 -2.09 -17.59 -35.02
N ARG A 384 -0.97 -17.98 -35.65
CA ARG A 384 -0.33 -19.29 -35.43
C ARG A 384 0.13 -19.46 -33.99
N LYS A 385 0.71 -18.44 -33.37
CA LYS A 385 1.05 -18.44 -31.95
C LYS A 385 -0.16 -18.60 -31.05
N LEU A 386 -1.28 -17.94 -31.36
CA LEU A 386 -2.55 -18.14 -30.65
C LEU A 386 -3.00 -19.60 -30.72
N ALA A 387 -2.91 -20.26 -31.88
CA ALA A 387 -3.20 -21.68 -32.01
C ALA A 387 -2.26 -22.55 -31.15
N TYR A 388 -0.94 -22.36 -31.25
CA TYR A 388 0.05 -23.19 -30.56
C TYR A 388 -0.12 -23.21 -29.04
N VAL A 389 -0.59 -22.11 -28.44
CA VAL A 389 -0.79 -21.98 -26.99
C VAL A 389 -2.26 -22.04 -26.56
N ALA A 390 -3.20 -22.28 -27.47
CA ALA A 390 -4.65 -22.20 -27.22
C ALA A 390 -5.16 -23.16 -26.13
N ALA A 391 -4.51 -24.31 -25.97
CA ALA A 391 -4.79 -25.31 -24.94
C ALA A 391 -4.09 -25.02 -23.60
N GLY A 392 -3.27 -23.98 -23.51
CA GLY A 392 -2.53 -23.60 -22.31
C GLY A 392 -3.40 -22.89 -21.26
N ASP A 393 -3.09 -23.13 -20.00
CA ASP A 393 -3.75 -22.53 -18.83
C ASP A 393 -2.66 -22.07 -17.84
N LEU A 394 -2.43 -20.75 -17.78
CA LEU A 394 -1.29 -20.14 -17.09
C LEU A 394 -1.74 -19.31 -15.89
N ALA A 395 -1.27 -19.68 -14.69
CA ALA A 395 -1.57 -18.96 -13.45
C ALA A 395 -1.28 -17.44 -13.49
N PRO A 396 -0.17 -16.94 -14.08
CA PRO A 396 0.08 -15.49 -14.18
C PRO A 396 -0.92 -14.74 -15.06
N ILE A 397 -1.33 -15.32 -16.18
CA ILE A 397 -2.29 -14.69 -17.12
C ILE A 397 -3.69 -14.69 -16.51
N ASN A 398 -4.07 -15.76 -15.81
CA ASN A 398 -5.29 -15.82 -15.02
C ASN A 398 -5.28 -14.83 -13.85
N ALA A 399 -4.14 -14.65 -13.16
CA ALA A 399 -3.98 -13.65 -12.10
C ALA A 399 -4.16 -12.22 -12.63
N PHE A 400 -3.56 -11.90 -13.78
CA PHE A 400 -3.68 -10.60 -14.43
C PHE A 400 -5.11 -10.31 -14.91
N ILE A 401 -5.65 -11.14 -15.80
CA ILE A 401 -6.99 -10.94 -16.36
C ILE A 401 -8.08 -11.11 -15.28
N GLY A 402 -7.88 -12.01 -14.32
CA GLY A 402 -8.83 -12.23 -13.21
C GLY A 402 -8.82 -11.13 -12.15
N GLY A 403 -7.69 -10.45 -11.96
CA GLY A 403 -7.61 -9.21 -11.19
C GLY A 403 -8.39 -8.08 -11.87
N LEU A 404 -8.15 -7.87 -13.18
CA LEU A 404 -8.86 -6.87 -13.98
C LEU A 404 -10.38 -7.14 -14.02
N ALA A 405 -10.81 -8.34 -14.40
CA ALA A 405 -12.22 -8.70 -14.51
C ALA A 405 -12.97 -8.59 -13.17
N ALA A 406 -12.34 -8.97 -12.04
CA ALA A 406 -12.92 -8.74 -10.72
C ALA A 406 -13.05 -7.24 -10.38
N GLN A 407 -12.07 -6.41 -10.78
CA GLN A 407 -12.15 -4.97 -10.61
C GLN A 407 -13.28 -4.37 -11.47
N GLU A 408 -13.48 -4.83 -12.71
CA GLU A 408 -14.61 -4.41 -13.57
C GLU A 408 -15.96 -4.79 -12.95
N VAL A 409 -16.10 -5.97 -12.33
CA VAL A 409 -17.31 -6.33 -11.54
C VAL A 409 -17.55 -5.35 -10.38
N MET A 410 -16.50 -4.89 -9.70
CA MET A 410 -16.65 -3.88 -8.65
C MET A 410 -17.11 -2.53 -9.21
N LYS A 411 -16.63 -2.12 -10.40
CA LYS A 411 -17.10 -0.91 -11.09
C LYS A 411 -18.58 -1.04 -11.47
N ALA A 412 -18.95 -2.17 -12.09
CA ALA A 412 -20.33 -2.50 -12.50
C ALA A 412 -21.32 -2.41 -11.33
N CYS A 413 -20.91 -2.85 -10.14
CA CYS A 413 -21.72 -2.81 -8.92
C CYS A 413 -21.86 -1.40 -8.32
N SER A 414 -20.94 -0.46 -8.56
CA SER A 414 -20.77 0.74 -7.71
C SER A 414 -20.74 2.09 -8.43
N GLY A 415 -20.56 2.12 -9.76
CA GLY A 415 -20.36 3.38 -10.50
C GLY A 415 -19.04 4.10 -10.21
N LYS A 416 -18.12 3.46 -9.48
CA LYS A 416 -16.79 3.96 -9.13
C LYS A 416 -15.76 3.51 -10.17
N PHE A 417 -14.89 4.43 -10.61
CA PHE A 417 -13.91 4.31 -11.69
C PHE A 417 -14.51 4.13 -13.10
N MET A 418 -13.78 4.62 -14.11
CA MET A 418 -14.08 4.38 -15.53
C MET A 418 -13.95 2.88 -15.88
N PRO A 419 -14.98 2.23 -16.45
CA PRO A 419 -14.88 0.87 -16.97
C PRO A 419 -13.96 0.71 -18.18
N ILE A 420 -13.60 -0.54 -18.49
CA ILE A 420 -13.15 -0.92 -19.83
C ILE A 420 -14.30 -0.69 -20.82
N MET A 421 -14.06 0.14 -21.85
CA MET A 421 -15.01 0.42 -22.93
C MET A 421 -14.37 0.07 -24.28
N GLN A 422 -14.57 -1.12 -24.84
CA GLN A 422 -15.34 -2.26 -24.30
C GLN A 422 -14.56 -3.57 -24.34
N TRP A 423 -13.60 -3.71 -25.27
CA TRP A 423 -12.71 -4.86 -25.39
C TRP A 423 -11.29 -4.51 -24.94
N LEU A 424 -10.70 -5.35 -24.11
CA LEU A 424 -9.29 -5.35 -23.76
C LEU A 424 -8.67 -6.66 -24.24
N TYR A 425 -7.60 -6.56 -25.03
CA TYR A 425 -6.80 -7.70 -25.49
C TYR A 425 -5.37 -7.61 -24.95
N PHE A 426 -4.85 -8.73 -24.47
CA PHE A 426 -3.51 -8.84 -23.90
C PHE A 426 -2.77 -10.06 -24.46
N ASP A 427 -1.46 -9.91 -24.65
CA ASP A 427 -0.55 -11.03 -24.83
C ASP A 427 0.78 -10.80 -24.11
N ALA A 428 1.40 -11.89 -23.67
CA ALA A 428 2.75 -11.93 -23.12
C ALA A 428 3.66 -12.86 -23.95
N LEU A 429 3.62 -12.75 -25.29
CA LEU A 429 4.38 -13.61 -26.20
C LEU A 429 5.89 -13.57 -25.99
N GLU A 430 6.39 -12.51 -25.38
CA GLU A 430 7.79 -12.29 -25.02
C GLU A 430 8.26 -13.22 -23.87
N CYS A 431 7.35 -13.97 -23.23
CA CYS A 431 7.68 -15.06 -22.31
C CYS A 431 8.04 -16.38 -23.01
N LEU A 432 7.87 -16.51 -24.33
CA LEU A 432 8.31 -17.69 -25.07
C LEU A 432 9.86 -17.72 -25.18
N PRO A 433 10.51 -18.89 -25.11
CA PRO A 433 11.95 -19.00 -25.29
C PRO A 433 12.38 -18.53 -26.69
N GLU A 434 13.48 -17.76 -26.75
CA GLU A 434 14.06 -17.26 -28.00
C GLU A 434 14.45 -18.39 -28.97
N ASP A 435 14.97 -19.51 -28.43
CA ASP A 435 15.18 -20.74 -29.17
C ASP A 435 13.86 -21.46 -29.45
N ARG A 436 13.19 -21.03 -30.52
CA ARG A 436 11.96 -21.64 -31.02
C ARG A 436 12.12 -23.13 -31.41
N GLN A 437 13.34 -23.67 -31.55
CA GLN A 437 13.54 -25.09 -31.88
C GLN A 437 13.40 -26.01 -30.64
N ALA A 438 13.40 -25.44 -29.43
CA ALA A 438 13.19 -26.18 -28.19
C ALA A 438 11.70 -26.54 -27.93
N LEU A 439 10.75 -25.90 -28.63
CA LEU A 439 9.31 -26.15 -28.49
C LEU A 439 8.80 -27.01 -29.66
N THR A 440 8.39 -28.24 -29.35
CA THR A 440 7.82 -29.21 -30.30
C THR A 440 6.53 -29.81 -29.74
N GLU A 441 5.65 -30.33 -30.60
CA GLU A 441 4.41 -31.00 -30.17
C GLU A 441 4.70 -32.07 -29.10
N ASP A 442 5.69 -32.95 -29.32
CA ASP A 442 6.16 -33.96 -28.36
C ASP A 442 6.50 -33.41 -26.96
N LYS A 443 7.12 -32.22 -26.89
CA LYS A 443 7.54 -31.58 -25.63
C LYS A 443 6.39 -30.90 -24.89
N CYS A 444 5.30 -30.61 -25.60
CA CYS A 444 4.12 -29.91 -25.11
C CYS A 444 2.90 -30.85 -24.95
N LEU A 445 3.06 -32.16 -25.17
CA LEU A 445 2.03 -33.16 -24.90
C LEU A 445 1.67 -33.22 -23.40
N PRO A 446 0.37 -33.36 -23.05
CA PRO A 446 -0.05 -33.52 -21.66
C PRO A 446 0.36 -34.90 -21.11
N CYS A 447 0.89 -34.91 -19.89
CA CYS A 447 1.46 -36.08 -19.23
C CYS A 447 0.59 -36.60 -18.08
N GLN A 448 -0.66 -36.15 -17.96
CA GLN A 448 -1.53 -36.38 -16.79
C GLN A 448 -0.89 -35.82 -15.51
N ASN A 449 -0.39 -34.59 -15.63
CA ASN A 449 0.35 -33.87 -14.60
C ASN A 449 -0.38 -32.56 -14.27
N ARG A 450 -0.27 -32.11 -13.03
CA ARG A 450 -0.86 -30.84 -12.55
C ARG A 450 -0.33 -29.60 -13.30
N TYR A 451 0.76 -29.72 -14.04
CA TYR A 451 1.36 -28.66 -14.86
C TYR A 451 1.03 -28.78 -16.36
N ASP A 452 0.16 -29.69 -16.79
CA ASP A 452 -0.12 -29.95 -18.22
C ASP A 452 -0.54 -28.68 -18.99
N GLY A 453 -1.29 -27.76 -18.36
CA GLY A 453 -1.68 -26.47 -18.94
C GLY A 453 -0.52 -25.48 -19.10
N GLN A 454 0.56 -25.63 -18.34
CA GLN A 454 1.78 -24.82 -18.46
C GLN A 454 2.80 -25.48 -19.40
N VAL A 455 2.91 -26.81 -19.38
CA VAL A 455 3.71 -27.62 -20.30
C VAL A 455 3.22 -27.46 -21.75
N ALA A 456 1.91 -27.31 -21.96
CA ALA A 456 1.33 -26.98 -23.27
C ALA A 456 1.84 -25.67 -23.91
N VAL A 457 2.51 -24.79 -23.14
CA VAL A 457 3.06 -23.50 -23.62
C VAL A 457 4.59 -23.49 -23.63
N PHE A 458 5.22 -24.03 -22.58
CA PHE A 458 6.67 -23.90 -22.36
C PHE A 458 7.45 -25.23 -22.49
N GLY A 459 6.77 -26.34 -22.67
CA GLY A 459 7.34 -27.68 -22.73
C GLY A 459 7.86 -28.25 -21.41
N SER A 460 8.06 -29.56 -21.38
CA SER A 460 8.56 -30.31 -20.21
C SER A 460 9.87 -29.76 -19.63
N ASP A 461 10.78 -29.32 -20.50
CA ASP A 461 12.16 -29.04 -20.13
C ASP A 461 12.31 -27.68 -19.42
N LEU A 462 11.38 -26.75 -19.66
CA LEU A 462 11.27 -25.51 -18.89
C LEU A 462 10.59 -25.78 -17.54
N GLN A 463 9.59 -26.67 -17.50
CA GLN A 463 8.96 -27.11 -16.26
C GLN A 463 9.96 -27.78 -15.29
N GLU A 464 10.89 -28.58 -15.81
CA GLU A 464 11.99 -29.13 -15.01
C GLU A 464 12.94 -28.06 -14.45
N LYS A 465 13.27 -27.03 -15.24
CA LYS A 465 14.12 -25.91 -14.81
C LYS A 465 13.45 -25.13 -13.67
N LEU A 466 12.15 -24.89 -13.75
CA LEU A 466 11.34 -24.22 -12.72
C LEU A 466 11.37 -24.98 -11.38
N GLY A 467 11.21 -26.31 -11.41
CA GLY A 467 11.28 -27.14 -10.20
C GLY A 467 12.64 -27.09 -9.47
N LYS A 468 13.72 -26.81 -10.20
CA LYS A 468 15.09 -26.74 -9.69
C LYS A 468 15.47 -25.37 -9.10
N GLN A 469 14.66 -24.33 -9.31
CA GLN A 469 14.97 -22.94 -8.91
C GLN A 469 15.01 -22.72 -7.39
N LYS A 470 15.92 -21.86 -6.95
CA LYS A 470 16.08 -21.38 -5.57
C LYS A 470 15.78 -19.88 -5.48
N TYR A 471 14.62 -19.53 -4.96
CA TYR A 471 14.18 -18.12 -4.87
C TYR A 471 14.09 -17.63 -3.43
N PHE A 472 14.42 -16.36 -3.22
CA PHE A 472 14.19 -15.64 -1.96
C PHE A 472 13.05 -14.63 -2.14
N LEU A 473 11.99 -14.80 -1.37
CA LEU A 473 10.83 -13.92 -1.31
C LEU A 473 10.92 -13.05 -0.04
N VAL A 474 10.97 -11.73 -0.22
CA VAL A 474 11.05 -10.78 0.89
C VAL A 474 9.71 -10.09 1.09
N GLY A 475 9.00 -10.47 2.16
CA GLY A 475 7.62 -10.08 2.45
C GLY A 475 6.62 -11.20 2.17
N ALA A 476 5.68 -11.41 3.09
CA ALA A 476 4.57 -12.35 3.01
C ALA A 476 3.20 -11.64 3.10
N GLY A 477 3.17 -10.33 2.84
CA GLY A 477 1.97 -9.50 2.72
C GLY A 477 1.13 -9.79 1.47
N ALA A 478 0.46 -8.78 0.93
CA ALA A 478 -0.48 -8.93 -0.21
C ALA A 478 0.20 -9.54 -1.45
N ILE A 479 1.26 -8.88 -1.92
CA ILE A 479 2.09 -9.34 -3.05
C ILE A 479 2.72 -10.72 -2.73
N GLY A 480 3.18 -10.93 -1.50
CA GLY A 480 3.81 -12.18 -1.08
C GLY A 480 2.86 -13.38 -1.09
N CYS A 481 1.59 -13.18 -0.71
CA CYS A 481 0.55 -14.21 -0.81
C CYS A 481 0.26 -14.59 -2.28
N GLU A 482 0.13 -13.60 -3.16
CA GLU A 482 -0.10 -13.83 -4.59
C GLU A 482 1.11 -14.47 -5.29
N LEU A 483 2.33 -14.04 -4.96
CA LEU A 483 3.58 -14.67 -5.43
C LEU A 483 3.69 -16.12 -4.97
N LEU A 484 3.44 -16.43 -3.68
CA LEU A 484 3.48 -17.82 -3.21
C LEU A 484 2.42 -18.70 -3.86
N LYS A 485 1.21 -18.18 -4.13
CA LYS A 485 0.19 -18.90 -4.93
C LYS A 485 0.68 -19.15 -6.36
N ASN A 486 1.20 -18.11 -7.03
CA ASN A 486 1.67 -18.25 -8.40
C ASN A 486 2.86 -19.22 -8.47
N PHE A 487 3.84 -19.15 -7.55
CA PHE A 487 4.94 -20.11 -7.44
C PHE A 487 4.46 -21.55 -7.23
N ALA A 488 3.42 -21.75 -6.39
CA ALA A 488 2.82 -23.08 -6.18
C ALA A 488 2.11 -23.63 -7.41
N MET A 489 1.52 -22.78 -8.26
CA MET A 489 0.90 -23.20 -9.52
C MET A 489 1.95 -23.43 -10.63
N ILE A 490 2.91 -22.52 -10.76
CA ILE A 490 4.04 -22.60 -11.70
C ILE A 490 4.93 -23.83 -11.41
N GLY A 491 4.97 -24.32 -10.17
CA GLY A 491 5.85 -25.42 -9.77
C GLY A 491 7.29 -24.97 -9.44
N LEU A 492 7.48 -23.69 -9.11
CA LEU A 492 8.78 -23.13 -8.77
C LEU A 492 9.35 -23.82 -7.51
N GLY A 493 10.61 -24.26 -7.55
CA GLY A 493 11.27 -24.91 -6.41
C GLY A 493 10.63 -26.22 -5.95
N CYS A 494 9.82 -26.88 -6.79
CA CYS A 494 9.08 -28.10 -6.45
C CYS A 494 9.82 -29.43 -6.69
N SER A 495 11.07 -29.42 -7.16
CA SER A 495 11.90 -30.63 -7.35
C SER A 495 13.18 -30.60 -6.52
N GLU A 496 14.29 -30.07 -7.04
CA GLU A 496 15.57 -29.94 -6.31
C GLU A 496 15.80 -28.54 -5.74
N GLY A 497 14.95 -27.59 -6.12
CA GLY A 497 14.97 -26.21 -5.66
C GLY A 497 14.31 -26.00 -4.28
N ALA A 498 14.13 -24.72 -3.93
CA ALA A 498 13.46 -24.28 -2.71
C ALA A 498 13.02 -22.81 -2.82
N ILE A 499 12.03 -22.42 -2.02
CA ILE A 499 11.64 -21.02 -1.83
C ILE A 499 11.91 -20.65 -0.38
N THR A 500 12.75 -19.66 -0.13
CA THR A 500 12.87 -19.04 1.20
C THR A 500 11.93 -17.85 1.24
N VAL A 501 11.02 -17.77 2.21
CA VAL A 501 10.18 -16.59 2.47
C VAL A 501 10.50 -16.01 3.84
N THR A 502 10.68 -14.70 3.93
CA THR A 502 10.85 -14.02 5.22
C THR A 502 9.89 -12.86 5.37
N ASP A 503 9.28 -12.77 6.54
CA ASP A 503 8.44 -11.65 6.97
C ASP A 503 8.50 -11.60 8.50
N MET A 504 8.69 -10.40 9.06
CA MET A 504 8.80 -10.19 10.51
C MET A 504 7.44 -10.06 11.20
N ASP A 505 6.38 -9.82 10.43
CA ASP A 505 5.09 -9.38 10.96
C ASP A 505 4.17 -10.55 11.35
N THR A 506 3.26 -10.25 12.27
CA THR A 506 2.08 -11.07 12.54
C THR A 506 0.89 -10.68 11.67
N ILE A 507 -0.06 -11.60 11.50
CA ILE A 507 -1.30 -11.39 10.75
C ILE A 507 -2.28 -10.55 11.58
N GLU A 508 -2.79 -9.46 10.98
CA GLU A 508 -3.84 -8.60 11.55
C GLU A 508 -5.22 -8.91 10.93
N LYS A 509 -6.30 -8.39 11.54
CA LYS A 509 -7.63 -8.38 10.92
C LYS A 509 -7.65 -7.60 9.59
N SER A 510 -6.96 -6.46 9.55
CA SER A 510 -6.86 -5.56 8.38
C SER A 510 -6.25 -6.24 7.14
N ASN A 511 -5.53 -7.35 7.33
CA ASN A 511 -4.76 -8.03 6.30
C ASN A 511 -5.64 -8.97 5.46
N LEU A 512 -6.63 -9.60 6.10
CA LEU A 512 -7.42 -10.72 5.55
C LEU A 512 -8.14 -10.37 4.24
N ASN A 513 -8.60 -9.12 4.10
CA ASN A 513 -9.24 -8.58 2.89
C ASN A 513 -8.36 -8.66 1.61
N ARG A 514 -7.04 -8.81 1.71
CA ARG A 514 -6.14 -8.92 0.53
C ARG A 514 -5.00 -9.94 0.68
N GLN A 515 -4.95 -10.69 1.77
CA GLN A 515 -3.91 -11.69 2.07
C GLN A 515 -4.58 -13.05 2.21
N PHE A 516 -5.10 -13.54 1.08
CA PHE A 516 -6.10 -14.62 1.01
C PHE A 516 -5.64 -16.01 1.49
N LEU A 517 -4.33 -16.18 1.71
CA LEU A 517 -3.75 -17.38 2.32
C LEU A 517 -4.03 -17.48 3.83
N PHE A 518 -4.44 -16.37 4.46
CA PHE A 518 -4.74 -16.28 5.89
C PHE A 518 -6.24 -16.40 6.17
N ARG A 519 -6.58 -16.63 7.45
CA ARG A 519 -7.96 -16.77 7.94
C ARG A 519 -8.15 -15.99 9.26
N PRO A 520 -9.40 -15.73 9.70
CA PRO A 520 -9.66 -15.09 10.99
C PRO A 520 -9.05 -15.81 12.21
N TRP A 521 -8.78 -17.11 12.11
CA TRP A 521 -8.11 -17.92 13.15
C TRP A 521 -6.57 -17.95 13.03
N ASP A 522 -5.99 -17.18 12.10
CA ASP A 522 -4.54 -17.01 11.94
C ASP A 522 -4.02 -15.66 12.43
N VAL A 523 -4.92 -14.74 12.84
CA VAL A 523 -4.56 -13.48 13.49
C VAL A 523 -3.64 -13.73 14.69
N THR A 524 -2.63 -12.87 14.85
CA THR A 524 -1.45 -13.00 15.74
C THR A 524 -0.43 -14.09 15.41
N LYS A 525 -0.60 -14.91 14.37
CA LYS A 525 0.47 -15.81 13.87
C LYS A 525 1.38 -15.07 12.88
N LEU A 526 2.58 -15.57 12.65
CA LEU A 526 3.53 -15.01 11.68
C LEU A 526 3.01 -15.19 10.24
N LYS A 527 3.16 -14.15 9.40
CA LYS A 527 2.72 -14.16 8.00
C LYS A 527 3.44 -15.25 7.19
N SER A 528 4.77 -15.32 7.30
CA SER A 528 5.63 -16.24 6.53
C SER A 528 5.34 -17.72 6.79
N ASP A 529 5.27 -18.14 8.06
CA ASP A 529 4.95 -19.51 8.46
C ASP A 529 3.55 -19.93 7.99
N THR A 530 2.56 -19.07 8.18
CA THR A 530 1.16 -19.36 7.83
C THR A 530 1.00 -19.44 6.31
N ALA A 531 1.63 -18.55 5.54
CA ALA A 531 1.59 -18.56 4.08
C ALA A 531 2.28 -19.82 3.53
N ALA A 532 3.44 -20.19 4.10
CA ALA A 532 4.13 -21.42 3.76
C ALA A 532 3.29 -22.68 4.10
N ALA A 533 2.52 -22.67 5.19
CA ALA A 533 1.60 -23.75 5.52
C ALA A 533 0.43 -23.85 4.52
N ALA A 534 -0.15 -22.70 4.12
CA ALA A 534 -1.25 -22.65 3.16
C ALA A 534 -0.82 -23.15 1.76
N VAL A 535 0.30 -22.69 1.21
CA VAL A 535 0.69 -23.07 -0.15
C VAL A 535 1.17 -24.52 -0.30
N ARG A 536 1.66 -25.15 0.78
CA ARG A 536 1.90 -26.61 0.79
C ARG A 536 0.61 -27.43 0.65
N GLN A 537 -0.56 -26.87 0.98
CA GLN A 537 -1.85 -27.50 0.65
C GLN A 537 -2.24 -27.28 -0.82
N ILE A 538 -1.85 -26.15 -1.42
CA ILE A 538 -2.11 -25.81 -2.82
C ILE A 538 -1.28 -26.69 -3.76
N ASN A 539 0.00 -26.91 -3.43
CA ASN A 539 0.88 -27.85 -4.12
C ASN A 539 1.75 -28.62 -3.11
N PRO A 540 1.48 -29.92 -2.85
CA PRO A 540 2.28 -30.74 -1.93
C PRO A 540 3.76 -30.86 -2.27
N HIS A 541 4.16 -30.56 -3.51
CA HIS A 541 5.54 -30.61 -3.96
C HIS A 541 6.37 -29.37 -3.60
N ILE A 542 5.74 -28.26 -3.18
CA ILE A 542 6.45 -26.98 -2.96
C ILE A 542 7.33 -26.98 -1.71
N ARG A 543 8.61 -26.63 -1.89
CA ARG A 543 9.62 -26.62 -0.82
C ARG A 543 9.82 -25.21 -0.28
N VAL A 544 8.88 -24.75 0.54
CA VAL A 544 8.99 -23.45 1.22
C VAL A 544 9.72 -23.59 2.57
N MET A 545 10.69 -22.73 2.83
CA MET A 545 11.32 -22.47 4.13
C MET A 545 10.87 -21.08 4.61
N SER A 546 10.27 -20.99 5.80
CA SER A 546 9.75 -19.74 6.36
C SER A 546 10.67 -19.19 7.45
N HIS A 547 10.97 -17.90 7.35
CA HIS A 547 11.82 -17.12 8.25
C HIS A 547 11.01 -15.95 8.84
N GLN A 548 11.44 -15.45 10.00
CA GLN A 548 10.79 -14.36 10.74
C GLN A 548 11.68 -13.11 10.89
N ASN A 549 12.60 -12.91 9.94
CA ASN A 549 13.69 -11.94 10.08
C ASN A 549 13.40 -10.68 9.26
N ARG A 550 13.45 -9.50 9.90
CA ARG A 550 13.48 -8.22 9.19
C ARG A 550 14.74 -8.16 8.35
N VAL A 551 14.59 -8.11 7.03
CA VAL A 551 15.73 -8.00 6.12
C VAL A 551 16.34 -6.60 6.21
N GLY A 552 17.67 -6.55 6.29
CA GLY A 552 18.46 -5.35 6.55
C GLY A 552 19.79 -5.69 7.22
N PRO A 553 20.67 -4.70 7.46
CA PRO A 553 22.07 -4.91 7.88
C PRO A 553 22.25 -5.79 9.12
N ASP A 554 21.35 -5.69 10.11
CA ASP A 554 21.40 -6.50 11.34
C ASP A 554 21.26 -8.02 11.08
N THR A 555 20.75 -8.42 9.91
CA THR A 555 20.49 -9.83 9.53
C THR A 555 21.44 -10.38 8.47
N GLU A 556 22.50 -9.66 8.09
CA GLU A 556 23.52 -10.18 7.16
C GLU A 556 24.27 -11.41 7.68
N HIS A 557 24.25 -11.63 9.01
CA HIS A 557 24.77 -12.85 9.64
C HIS A 557 23.86 -14.08 9.47
N ILE A 558 22.67 -13.91 8.88
CA ILE A 558 21.70 -14.96 8.51
C ILE A 558 21.64 -15.06 6.98
N TYR A 559 21.58 -13.90 6.31
CA TYR A 559 21.54 -13.76 4.85
C TYR A 559 22.93 -13.40 4.31
N ASP A 560 23.87 -14.33 4.53
CA ASP A 560 25.29 -14.19 4.26
C ASP A 560 25.67 -14.43 2.78
N ASP A 561 26.98 -14.39 2.50
CA ASP A 561 27.52 -14.69 1.17
C ASP A 561 27.08 -16.07 0.65
N SER A 562 27.02 -17.08 1.53
CA SER A 562 26.64 -18.46 1.17
C SER A 562 25.16 -18.58 0.84
N PHE A 563 24.29 -17.92 1.62
CA PHE A 563 22.87 -17.82 1.34
C PHE A 563 22.62 -17.19 -0.03
N PHE A 564 23.15 -15.99 -0.26
CA PHE A 564 22.91 -15.28 -1.53
C PHE A 564 23.55 -15.99 -2.73
N GLN A 565 24.78 -16.51 -2.64
CA GLN A 565 25.42 -17.22 -3.75
C GLN A 565 24.57 -18.39 -4.29
N ASN A 566 23.85 -19.09 -3.41
CA ASN A 566 23.03 -20.25 -3.73
C ASN A 566 21.65 -19.92 -4.36
N LEU A 567 21.24 -18.66 -4.46
CA LEU A 567 19.97 -18.26 -5.08
C LEU A 567 20.07 -18.20 -6.61
N ASP A 568 18.98 -18.51 -7.30
CA ASP A 568 18.80 -18.23 -8.73
C ASP A 568 18.13 -16.87 -8.97
N GLY A 569 17.35 -16.36 -8.01
CA GLY A 569 16.72 -15.05 -8.07
C GLY A 569 16.05 -14.60 -6.77
N VAL A 570 15.59 -13.35 -6.75
CA VAL A 570 14.92 -12.69 -5.62
C VAL A 570 13.60 -12.08 -6.11
N ALA A 571 12.58 -12.09 -5.26
CA ALA A 571 11.33 -11.37 -5.48
C ALA A 571 10.97 -10.54 -4.24
N ASN A 572 10.69 -9.25 -4.45
CA ASN A 572 10.25 -8.34 -3.41
C ASN A 572 8.72 -8.27 -3.34
N ALA A 573 8.19 -8.26 -2.11
CA ALA A 573 6.79 -8.12 -1.77
C ALA A 573 6.62 -7.08 -0.64
N LEU A 574 7.35 -5.97 -0.78
CA LEU A 574 7.62 -4.98 0.25
C LEU A 574 6.62 -3.82 0.26
N ASP A 575 6.57 -3.07 1.35
CA ASP A 575 5.69 -1.91 1.56
C ASP A 575 6.42 -0.57 1.77
N ASN A 576 7.76 -0.59 1.86
CA ASN A 576 8.63 0.57 2.09
C ASN A 576 9.80 0.62 1.09
N VAL A 577 10.41 1.80 0.92
CA VAL A 577 11.52 2.01 -0.05
C VAL A 577 12.86 1.56 0.50
N ASP A 578 13.18 1.82 1.78
CA ASP A 578 14.44 1.41 2.43
C ASP A 578 14.80 -0.06 2.19
N THR A 579 13.82 -0.96 2.38
CA THR A 579 14.05 -2.41 2.25
C THR A 579 14.17 -2.82 0.77
N ARG A 580 13.54 -2.09 -0.16
CA ARG A 580 13.73 -2.29 -1.62
C ARG A 580 15.13 -1.91 -2.02
N MET A 581 15.60 -0.71 -1.64
CA MET A 581 16.96 -0.24 -1.90
C MET A 581 18.02 -1.17 -1.30
N TYR A 582 17.81 -1.63 -0.06
CA TYR A 582 18.69 -2.61 0.55
C TYR A 582 18.75 -3.91 -0.28
N MET A 583 17.60 -4.47 -0.68
CA MET A 583 17.57 -5.70 -1.47
C MET A 583 18.15 -5.52 -2.87
N ASP A 584 17.91 -4.39 -3.53
CA ASP A 584 18.54 -4.04 -4.80
C ASP A 584 20.07 -4.00 -4.68
N CYS A 585 20.61 -3.30 -3.67
CA CYS A 585 22.04 -3.28 -3.38
C CYS A 585 22.63 -4.68 -3.13
N ARG A 586 21.92 -5.57 -2.41
CA ARG A 586 22.35 -6.98 -2.23
C ARG A 586 22.30 -7.75 -3.55
N CYS A 587 21.25 -7.58 -4.36
CA CYS A 587 21.08 -8.28 -5.63
C CYS A 587 22.11 -7.85 -6.68
N VAL A 588 22.44 -6.56 -6.77
CA VAL A 588 23.55 -6.02 -7.58
C VAL A 588 24.88 -6.61 -7.10
N TYR A 589 25.16 -6.61 -5.78
CA TYR A 589 26.42 -7.14 -5.24
C TYR A 589 26.62 -8.63 -5.53
N TYR A 590 25.60 -9.47 -5.29
CA TYR A 590 25.67 -10.92 -5.54
C TYR A 590 25.29 -11.33 -6.97
N ARG A 591 25.02 -10.36 -7.86
CA ARG A 591 24.64 -10.54 -9.27
C ARG A 591 23.45 -11.47 -9.45
N LYS A 592 22.36 -11.20 -8.71
CA LYS A 592 21.12 -11.98 -8.75
C LYS A 592 19.99 -11.19 -9.42
N PRO A 593 19.16 -11.83 -10.27
CA PRO A 593 17.92 -11.23 -10.75
C PRO A 593 17.01 -10.84 -9.59
N LEU A 594 16.40 -9.65 -9.70
CA LEU A 594 15.41 -9.16 -8.76
C LEU A 594 14.11 -8.80 -9.50
N LEU A 595 13.00 -9.33 -8.99
CA LEU A 595 11.64 -8.98 -9.39
C LEU A 595 11.07 -8.00 -8.36
N GLU A 596 10.80 -6.77 -8.77
CA GLU A 596 10.26 -5.69 -7.93
C GLU A 596 8.82 -5.36 -8.34
N SER A 597 7.97 -5.04 -7.35
CA SER A 597 6.58 -4.65 -7.62
C SER A 597 5.99 -3.82 -6.47
N GLY A 598 5.12 -2.86 -6.84
CA GLY A 598 4.44 -1.96 -5.92
C GLY A 598 2.96 -1.78 -6.27
N THR A 599 2.15 -1.41 -5.28
CA THR A 599 0.71 -1.18 -5.42
C THR A 599 0.24 -0.02 -4.53
N LEU A 600 -0.55 0.91 -5.07
CA LEU A 600 -1.17 2.00 -4.31
C LEU A 600 -2.61 2.20 -4.79
N GLY A 601 -3.56 1.61 -4.07
CA GLY A 601 -4.98 1.59 -4.47
C GLY A 601 -5.19 0.81 -5.76
N THR A 602 -5.72 1.46 -6.79
CA THR A 602 -5.87 0.90 -8.15
C THR A 602 -4.60 1.00 -9.00
N LYS A 603 -3.54 1.67 -8.53
CA LYS A 603 -2.26 1.82 -9.24
C LYS A 603 -1.31 0.68 -8.86
N GLY A 604 -0.47 0.27 -9.78
CA GLY A 604 0.63 -0.66 -9.51
C GLY A 604 1.72 -0.61 -10.57
N ASN A 605 2.91 -1.07 -10.21
CA ASN A 605 4.09 -1.11 -11.06
C ASN A 605 4.84 -2.44 -10.89
N VAL A 606 5.58 -2.84 -11.92
CA VAL A 606 6.49 -3.99 -11.91
C VAL A 606 7.78 -3.56 -12.58
N GLN A 607 8.92 -3.89 -11.99
CA GLN A 607 10.25 -3.65 -12.56
C GLN A 607 11.08 -4.94 -12.45
N VAL A 608 11.89 -5.19 -13.46
CA VAL A 608 12.78 -6.36 -13.51
C VAL A 608 14.22 -5.88 -13.59
N VAL A 609 15.04 -6.34 -12.64
CA VAL A 609 16.47 -6.03 -12.57
C VAL A 609 17.24 -7.30 -12.96
N ILE A 610 17.83 -7.31 -14.15
CA ILE A 610 18.63 -8.42 -14.68
C ILE A 610 20.12 -8.05 -14.66
N PRO A 611 20.96 -8.80 -13.93
CA PRO A 611 22.41 -8.59 -13.89
C PRO A 611 23.03 -8.52 -15.28
N PHE A 612 23.87 -7.50 -15.50
CA PHE A 612 24.56 -7.21 -16.76
C PHE A 612 23.66 -6.86 -17.97
N LEU A 613 22.37 -6.55 -17.76
CA LEU A 613 21.44 -6.20 -18.84
C LEU A 613 20.63 -4.92 -18.56
N THR A 614 20.06 -4.76 -17.37
CA THR A 614 19.23 -3.59 -17.01
C THR A 614 19.94 -2.68 -16.01
N GLU A 615 19.34 -1.51 -15.77
CA GLU A 615 19.58 -0.72 -14.57
C GLU A 615 19.07 -1.43 -13.30
N SER A 616 19.42 -0.90 -12.13
CA SER A 616 18.95 -1.35 -10.81
C SER A 616 17.76 -0.51 -10.32
N TYR A 617 17.01 -0.97 -9.31
CA TYR A 617 15.90 -0.17 -8.74
C TYR A 617 16.40 1.19 -8.23
N SER A 618 17.57 1.21 -7.58
CA SER A 618 18.23 2.42 -7.10
C SER A 618 18.89 3.31 -8.17
N SER A 619 18.78 2.95 -9.46
CA SER A 619 19.28 3.79 -10.58
C SER A 619 18.31 4.92 -10.96
N SER A 620 17.02 4.74 -10.69
CA SER A 620 15.98 5.76 -10.86
C SER A 620 15.61 6.41 -9.53
N GLN A 621 15.25 7.70 -9.55
CA GLN A 621 14.72 8.41 -8.38
C GLN A 621 13.21 8.63 -8.52
N ASP A 622 12.43 8.07 -7.60
CA ASP A 622 11.01 8.37 -7.44
C ASP A 622 10.82 9.81 -6.85
N PRO A 623 9.67 10.46 -7.03
CA PRO A 623 9.43 11.79 -6.49
C PRO A 623 9.33 11.75 -4.95
N PRO A 624 10.23 12.44 -4.20
CA PRO A 624 10.20 12.39 -2.74
C PRO A 624 8.92 13.02 -2.19
N GLU A 625 8.42 12.50 -1.08
CA GLU A 625 7.17 12.97 -0.50
C GLU A 625 7.27 14.42 -0.01
N LYS A 626 6.12 15.12 0.00
CA LYS A 626 6.04 16.52 0.39
C LYS A 626 6.18 16.66 1.90
N SER A 627 7.38 16.99 2.37
CA SER A 627 7.59 17.43 3.75
C SER A 627 6.84 18.74 4.01
N ILE A 628 6.15 18.82 5.16
CA ILE A 628 5.42 20.02 5.57
C ILE A 628 6.41 20.94 6.33
N PRO A 629 6.53 22.24 5.98
CA PRO A 629 7.46 23.14 6.67
C PRO A 629 7.19 23.22 8.18
N ILE A 630 8.25 23.33 8.97
CA ILE A 630 8.20 23.27 10.44
C ILE A 630 7.41 24.44 11.02
N CYS A 631 7.53 25.64 10.45
CA CYS A 631 6.69 26.79 10.81
C CYS A 631 5.21 26.58 10.48
N THR A 632 4.89 25.86 9.40
CA THR A 632 3.51 25.51 9.03
C THR A 632 2.91 24.53 10.05
N LEU A 633 3.63 23.46 10.43
CA LEU A 633 3.19 22.54 11.46
C LEU A 633 3.03 23.22 12.83
N LYS A 634 4.02 24.02 13.26
CA LYS A 634 4.06 24.61 14.61
C LYS A 634 3.12 25.81 14.79
N ASN A 635 2.99 26.69 13.80
CA ASN A 635 2.36 28.01 13.97
C ASN A 635 1.29 28.37 12.93
N PHE A 636 1.33 27.80 11.72
CA PHE A 636 0.49 28.25 10.59
C PHE A 636 -0.16 27.11 9.78
N PRO A 637 -0.91 26.19 10.41
CA PRO A 637 -1.68 25.19 9.67
C PRO A 637 -2.79 25.86 8.83
N ASN A 638 -3.15 25.21 7.73
CA ASN A 638 -4.20 25.67 6.82
C ASN A 638 -5.00 24.50 6.17
N ALA A 639 -4.41 23.30 6.13
CA ALA A 639 -5.05 22.04 5.79
C ALA A 639 -4.98 21.06 6.98
N ILE A 640 -5.85 20.04 7.00
CA ILE A 640 -6.01 19.12 8.14
C ILE A 640 -4.83 18.16 8.30
N GLU A 641 -4.10 17.88 7.22
CA GLU A 641 -2.84 17.13 7.21
C GLU A 641 -1.80 17.78 8.13
N HIS A 642 -1.79 19.11 8.22
CA HIS A 642 -0.86 19.86 9.07
C HIS A 642 -1.18 19.69 10.56
N THR A 643 -2.45 19.55 10.92
CA THR A 643 -2.88 19.32 12.31
C THR A 643 -2.82 17.85 12.70
N LEU A 644 -3.00 16.93 11.74
CA LEU A 644 -2.82 15.48 11.92
C LEU A 644 -1.34 15.14 12.17
N GLN A 645 -0.41 15.66 11.37
CA GLN A 645 1.03 15.45 11.61
C GLN A 645 1.47 16.08 12.93
N TRP A 646 1.02 17.30 13.25
CA TRP A 646 1.28 17.91 14.57
C TRP A 646 0.75 17.04 15.72
N ALA A 647 -0.45 16.45 15.60
CA ALA A 647 -0.99 15.56 16.62
C ALA A 647 -0.17 14.26 16.76
N ARG A 648 0.38 13.75 15.65
CA ARG A 648 1.29 12.59 15.63
C ARG A 648 2.61 12.88 16.33
N ASP A 649 3.15 14.08 16.16
CA ASP A 649 4.36 14.57 16.84
C ASP A 649 4.11 14.78 18.34
N GLU A 650 2.96 15.37 18.73
CA GLU A 650 2.56 15.50 20.14
C GLU A 650 2.40 14.12 20.81
N PHE A 651 1.89 13.11 20.10
CA PHE A 651 1.78 11.75 20.65
C PHE A 651 3.15 11.15 21.02
N GLU A 652 4.15 11.21 20.12
CA GLU A 652 5.52 10.77 20.45
C GLU A 652 6.10 11.61 21.59
N GLY A 653 5.95 12.94 21.50
CA GLY A 653 6.52 13.92 22.40
C GLY A 653 5.97 13.88 23.83
N LEU A 654 4.75 13.37 24.03
CA LEU A 654 4.09 13.26 25.33
C LEU A 654 4.20 11.85 25.94
N PHE A 655 3.97 10.80 25.15
CA PHE A 655 3.72 9.45 25.69
C PHE A 655 4.89 8.46 25.49
N LYS A 656 5.85 8.78 24.62
CA LYS A 656 6.99 7.89 24.33
C LYS A 656 8.33 8.54 24.65
N GLN A 657 8.68 9.65 24.00
CA GLN A 657 10.00 10.29 24.13
C GLN A 657 10.35 10.66 25.58
N PRO A 658 9.44 11.19 26.43
CA PRO A 658 9.75 11.46 27.83
C PRO A 658 9.99 10.19 28.64
N ALA A 659 9.22 9.12 28.38
CA ALA A 659 9.37 7.83 29.05
C ALA A 659 10.67 7.12 28.67
N GLU A 660 11.09 7.19 27.40
CA GLU A 660 12.40 6.71 26.96
C GLU A 660 13.53 7.52 27.60
N ASN A 661 13.46 8.85 27.57
CA ASN A 661 14.47 9.73 28.19
C ASN A 661 14.60 9.48 29.70
N VAL A 662 13.49 9.30 30.42
CA VAL A 662 13.49 8.93 31.85
C VAL A 662 14.08 7.54 32.08
N ASN A 663 13.70 6.54 31.28
CA ASN A 663 14.25 5.19 31.42
C ASN A 663 15.76 5.17 31.14
N GLN A 664 16.25 5.92 30.14
CA GLN A 664 17.68 6.07 29.89
C GLN A 664 18.38 6.82 31.03
N TYR A 665 17.81 7.90 31.58
CA TYR A 665 18.35 8.60 32.76
C TYR A 665 18.49 7.70 34.00
N LEU A 666 17.56 6.76 34.20
CA LEU A 666 17.56 5.84 35.34
C LEU A 666 18.47 4.62 35.17
N ILE A 667 18.84 4.25 33.93
CA ILE A 667 19.60 3.03 33.61
C ILE A 667 21.05 3.35 33.20
N ASP A 668 21.26 4.36 32.34
CA ASP A 668 22.58 4.75 31.85
C ASP A 668 23.18 5.87 32.70
N SER A 669 24.19 5.52 33.51
CA SER A 669 24.92 6.46 34.34
C SER A 669 25.67 7.55 33.56
N LYS A 670 25.78 7.44 32.23
CA LYS A 670 26.36 8.45 31.33
C LYS A 670 25.31 9.24 30.54
N PHE A 671 24.01 9.01 30.75
CA PHE A 671 22.94 9.70 30.01
C PHE A 671 23.12 11.23 30.04
N VAL A 672 23.23 11.83 31.23
CA VAL A 672 23.42 13.29 31.38
C VAL A 672 24.70 13.78 30.71
N GLU A 673 25.78 13.00 30.73
CA GLU A 673 27.04 13.35 30.05
C GLU A 673 26.88 13.32 28.51
N ARG A 674 26.02 12.43 27.99
CA ARG A 674 25.69 12.34 26.57
C ARG A 674 24.75 13.46 26.12
N THR A 675 23.69 13.73 26.89
CA THR A 675 22.74 14.82 26.63
C THR A 675 23.43 16.18 26.59
N LEU A 676 24.38 16.44 27.48
CA LEU A 676 25.18 17.69 27.51
C LEU A 676 26.19 17.82 26.36
N ARG A 677 26.28 16.83 25.45
CA ARG A 677 27.11 16.89 24.22
C ARG A 677 26.26 17.05 22.95
N LEU A 678 24.93 17.13 23.07
CA LEU A 678 24.04 17.44 21.96
C LEU A 678 24.11 18.93 21.59
N ALA A 679 23.74 19.27 20.36
CA ALA A 679 23.86 20.63 19.83
C ALA A 679 22.62 21.49 20.13
N GLY A 680 22.82 22.81 20.22
CA GLY A 680 21.74 23.79 20.36
C GLY A 680 20.95 23.63 21.66
N THR A 681 19.62 23.73 21.57
CA THR A 681 18.69 23.69 22.72
C THR A 681 18.35 22.28 23.20
N GLN A 682 18.71 21.24 22.43
CA GLN A 682 18.40 19.83 22.75
C GLN A 682 18.80 19.38 24.17
N PRO A 683 19.96 19.79 24.75
CA PRO A 683 20.31 19.42 26.12
C PRO A 683 19.33 19.99 27.16
N LEU A 684 18.81 21.19 26.92
CA LEU A 684 17.86 21.87 27.80
C LEU A 684 16.49 21.20 27.71
N GLU A 685 15.97 21.01 26.49
CA GLU A 685 14.69 20.36 26.22
C GLU A 685 14.61 18.95 26.82
N MET A 686 15.65 18.13 26.62
CA MET A 686 15.70 16.77 27.14
C MET A 686 15.78 16.70 28.67
N LEU A 687 16.55 17.57 29.31
CA LEU A 687 16.65 17.59 30.79
C LEU A 687 15.41 18.23 31.44
N GLU A 688 14.77 19.22 30.82
CA GLU A 688 13.47 19.73 31.29
C GLU A 688 12.36 18.67 31.14
N ALA A 689 12.34 17.88 30.07
CA ALA A 689 11.39 16.76 29.92
C ALA A 689 11.56 15.73 31.06
N VAL A 690 12.79 15.30 31.34
CA VAL A 690 13.08 14.38 32.46
C VAL A 690 12.69 15.00 33.82
N GLN A 691 12.94 16.29 34.04
CA GLN A 691 12.51 16.99 35.27
C GLN A 691 10.97 17.03 35.39
N ARG A 692 10.26 17.36 34.31
CA ARG A 692 8.80 17.39 34.28
C ARG A 692 8.23 16.02 34.65
N SER A 693 8.69 14.96 34.00
CA SER A 693 8.18 13.61 34.23
C SER A 693 8.54 13.01 35.60
N LEU A 694 9.73 13.31 36.15
CA LEU A 694 10.14 12.76 37.44
C LEU A 694 9.63 13.53 38.66
N VAL A 695 9.37 14.84 38.53
CA VAL A 695 9.11 15.75 39.65
C VAL A 695 7.85 16.60 39.48
N LEU A 696 7.75 17.38 38.40
CA LEU A 696 6.75 18.47 38.32
C LEU A 696 5.34 18.01 37.91
N GLN A 697 5.26 16.96 37.09
CA GLN A 697 4.01 16.45 36.49
C GLN A 697 3.81 14.95 36.75
N ARG A 698 4.49 14.38 37.75
CA ARG A 698 4.38 12.95 38.08
C ARG A 698 3.03 12.66 38.76
N PRO A 699 2.11 11.90 38.13
CA PRO A 699 0.84 11.54 38.74
C PRO A 699 1.03 10.50 39.87
N GLN A 700 0.10 10.46 40.81
CA GLN A 700 -0.03 9.40 41.82
C GLN A 700 -1.38 8.67 41.70
N THR A 701 -2.38 9.32 41.09
CA THR A 701 -3.77 8.87 40.96
C THR A 701 -4.32 9.18 39.57
N TRP A 702 -5.43 8.53 39.21
CA TRP A 702 -6.18 8.84 37.98
C TRP A 702 -6.63 10.31 37.89
N ALA A 703 -6.99 10.92 39.03
CA ALA A 703 -7.41 12.32 39.07
C ALA A 703 -6.29 13.29 38.69
N ASP A 704 -5.04 12.95 38.98
CA ASP A 704 -3.86 13.72 38.55
C ASP A 704 -3.67 13.64 37.04
N CYS A 705 -3.92 12.48 36.42
CA CYS A 705 -3.85 12.29 34.97
C CYS A 705 -4.93 13.12 34.23
N VAL A 706 -6.16 13.16 34.75
CA VAL A 706 -7.25 14.01 34.23
C VAL A 706 -6.91 15.49 34.38
N THR A 707 -6.38 15.89 35.55
CA THR A 707 -5.93 17.26 35.83
C THR A 707 -4.81 17.70 34.88
N TRP A 708 -3.83 16.81 34.64
CA TRP A 708 -2.75 17.03 33.67
C TRP A 708 -3.29 17.25 32.25
N ALA A 709 -4.16 16.35 31.76
CA ALA A 709 -4.74 16.45 30.42
C ALA A 709 -5.55 17.75 30.22
N TYR A 710 -6.28 18.17 31.25
CA TYR A 710 -7.06 19.41 31.26
C TYR A 710 -6.18 20.68 31.24
N HIS A 711 -5.06 20.68 31.98
CA HIS A 711 -4.06 21.75 31.89
C HIS A 711 -3.35 21.76 30.53
N HIS A 712 -3.07 20.58 29.96
CA HIS A 712 -2.44 20.45 28.65
C HIS A 712 -3.33 21.03 27.55
N TRP A 713 -4.63 20.71 27.57
CA TRP A 713 -5.63 21.29 26.67
C TRP A 713 -5.60 22.83 26.71
N HIS A 714 -5.63 23.42 27.91
CA HIS A 714 -5.57 24.87 28.07
C HIS A 714 -4.25 25.47 27.56
N SER A 715 -3.13 24.76 27.74
CA SER A 715 -1.83 25.17 27.22
C SER A 715 -1.83 25.25 25.69
N GLN A 716 -2.29 24.20 25.00
CA GLN A 716 -2.22 24.12 23.54
C GLN A 716 -3.30 24.97 22.85
N TYR A 717 -4.58 24.74 23.18
CA TYR A 717 -5.71 25.26 22.38
C TYR A 717 -6.19 26.66 22.81
N SER A 718 -5.66 27.21 23.92
CA SER A 718 -5.96 28.58 24.38
C SER A 718 -4.71 29.42 24.64
N ASN A 719 -3.78 28.97 25.48
CA ASN A 719 -2.65 29.81 25.92
C ASN A 719 -1.62 30.06 24.81
N ASN A 720 -1.19 29.00 24.11
CA ASN A 720 -0.25 29.13 23.00
C ASN A 720 -0.84 29.99 21.85
N ILE A 721 -2.15 29.89 21.62
CA ILE A 721 -2.86 30.74 20.64
C ILE A 721 -2.92 32.21 21.08
N ARG A 722 -3.18 32.49 22.37
CA ARG A 722 -3.11 33.86 22.92
C ARG A 722 -1.70 34.46 22.82
N GLN A 723 -0.65 33.66 22.99
CA GLN A 723 0.73 34.09 22.76
C GLN A 723 0.99 34.38 21.27
N LEU A 724 0.51 33.52 20.37
CA LEU A 724 0.66 33.71 18.92
C LEU A 724 -0.04 34.99 18.43
N LEU A 725 -1.25 35.29 18.93
CA LEU A 725 -1.99 36.53 18.63
C LEU A 725 -1.40 37.79 19.30
N HIS A 726 -0.72 37.65 20.44
CA HIS A 726 0.06 38.74 21.05
C HIS A 726 1.31 39.07 20.23
N ASN A 727 1.92 38.06 19.63
CA ASN A 727 3.06 38.19 18.72
C ASN A 727 2.66 38.73 17.34
N PHE A 728 1.52 38.29 16.81
CA PHE A 728 0.98 38.68 15.50
C PHE A 728 -0.52 39.04 15.59
N PRO A 729 -0.87 40.30 15.92
CA PRO A 729 -2.26 40.73 16.00
C PRO A 729 -3.05 40.49 14.70
N PRO A 730 -4.38 40.26 14.75
CA PRO A 730 -5.21 40.00 13.56
C PRO A 730 -5.07 41.06 12.45
N GLU A 731 -4.98 42.34 12.84
CA GLU A 731 -4.86 43.49 11.93
C GLU A 731 -3.40 43.80 11.51
N GLN A 732 -2.44 42.92 11.81
CA GLN A 732 -1.04 43.19 11.49
C GLN A 732 -0.81 43.18 9.97
N LEU A 733 -0.11 44.22 9.48
CA LEU A 733 0.39 44.28 8.11
C LEU A 733 1.83 43.77 7.99
N THR A 734 2.15 43.25 6.81
CA THR A 734 3.52 42.90 6.38
C THR A 734 4.31 44.14 5.96
N SER A 735 5.60 43.98 5.67
CA SER A 735 6.45 45.02 5.07
C SER A 735 5.97 45.46 3.67
N SER A 736 5.15 44.67 2.97
CA SER A 736 4.51 45.02 1.70
C SER A 736 3.15 45.71 1.87
N GLY A 737 2.65 45.88 3.10
CA GLY A 737 1.35 46.50 3.38
C GLY A 737 0.13 45.57 3.22
N ALA A 738 0.35 44.27 2.94
CA ALA A 738 -0.70 43.26 2.94
C ALA A 738 -0.99 42.76 4.37
N LEU A 739 -2.16 42.17 4.62
CA LEU A 739 -2.45 41.50 5.91
C LEU A 739 -1.53 40.30 6.13
N PHE A 740 -0.96 40.18 7.33
CA PHE A 740 -0.11 39.05 7.73
C PHE A 740 -0.89 37.73 7.72
N TRP A 741 -2.13 37.76 8.21
CA TRP A 741 -3.06 36.63 8.22
C TRP A 741 -3.83 36.55 6.89
N SER A 742 -3.12 36.20 5.82
CA SER A 742 -3.67 36.02 4.47
C SER A 742 -3.13 34.76 3.78
N GLY A 743 -3.86 34.27 2.79
CA GLY A 743 -3.54 33.06 2.03
C GLY A 743 -3.26 31.86 2.95
N PRO A 744 -2.03 31.30 2.95
CA PRO A 744 -1.68 30.11 3.75
C PRO A 744 -1.64 30.36 5.26
N LYS A 745 -1.78 31.60 5.76
CA LYS A 745 -1.80 31.92 7.20
C LYS A 745 -3.23 32.24 7.66
N ARG A 746 -3.97 31.21 8.07
CA ARG A 746 -5.31 31.37 8.67
C ARG A 746 -5.19 32.00 10.06
N CYS A 747 -5.95 33.05 10.34
CA CYS A 747 -5.94 33.72 11.65
C CYS A 747 -6.58 32.82 12.72
N PRO A 748 -5.88 32.46 13.81
CA PRO A 748 -6.42 31.58 14.82
C PRO A 748 -7.25 32.32 15.88
N HIS A 749 -8.06 31.56 16.62
CA HIS A 749 -8.77 32.04 17.81
C HIS A 749 -8.60 31.06 18.98
N PRO A 750 -8.49 31.54 20.24
CA PRO A 750 -8.24 30.68 21.39
C PRO A 750 -9.54 30.05 21.91
N LEU A 751 -9.59 28.72 22.03
CA LEU A 751 -10.78 28.01 22.50
C LEU A 751 -11.03 28.22 24.00
N ILE A 752 -12.27 27.96 24.42
CA ILE A 752 -12.74 27.94 25.81
C ILE A 752 -13.21 26.51 26.11
N PHE A 753 -12.78 25.92 27.23
CA PHE A 753 -13.18 24.54 27.53
C PHE A 753 -14.64 24.46 27.95
N ASP A 754 -15.48 23.93 27.06
CA ASP A 754 -16.79 23.39 27.38
C ASP A 754 -16.67 21.89 27.73
N VAL A 755 -17.21 21.47 28.87
CA VAL A 755 -17.25 20.06 29.32
C VAL A 755 -18.38 19.25 28.65
N SER A 756 -19.34 19.95 28.03
CA SER A 756 -20.45 19.34 27.28
C SER A 756 -20.13 19.12 25.79
N ASN A 757 -19.08 19.75 25.25
CA ASN A 757 -18.56 19.43 23.92
C ASN A 757 -17.89 18.04 23.96
N PRO A 758 -18.37 17.04 23.18
CA PRO A 758 -17.78 15.71 23.18
C PRO A 758 -16.30 15.73 22.79
N LEU A 759 -15.90 16.51 21.79
CA LEU A 759 -14.52 16.60 21.28
C LEU A 759 -13.51 17.01 22.37
N HIS A 760 -13.88 17.99 23.19
CA HIS A 760 -13.09 18.44 24.32
C HIS A 760 -12.90 17.33 25.36
N LEU A 761 -13.99 16.61 25.66
CA LEU A 761 -13.98 15.53 26.64
C LEU A 761 -13.24 14.31 26.10
N ASP A 762 -13.37 13.96 24.82
CA ASP A 762 -12.66 12.86 24.17
C ASP A 762 -11.14 13.07 24.18
N TYR A 763 -10.67 14.31 23.95
CA TYR A 763 -9.25 14.65 24.15
C TYR A 763 -8.79 14.37 25.59
N VAL A 764 -9.54 14.83 26.59
CA VAL A 764 -9.19 14.60 28.01
C VAL A 764 -9.22 13.12 28.37
N MET A 765 -10.20 12.36 27.87
CA MET A 765 -10.31 10.92 28.09
C MET A 765 -9.10 10.18 27.51
N ALA A 766 -8.75 10.43 26.25
CA ALA A 766 -7.63 9.77 25.59
C ALA A 766 -6.28 10.19 26.21
N ALA A 767 -6.02 11.49 26.32
CA ALA A 767 -4.77 12.01 26.88
C ALA A 767 -4.53 11.57 28.33
N ALA A 768 -5.58 11.55 29.18
CA ALA A 768 -5.44 11.08 30.55
C ALA A 768 -5.19 9.56 30.62
N ASN A 769 -5.86 8.74 29.80
CA ASN A 769 -5.64 7.29 29.77
C ASN A 769 -4.23 6.94 29.27
N LEU A 770 -3.76 7.59 28.21
CA LEU A 770 -2.39 7.42 27.72
C LEU A 770 -1.36 7.85 28.77
N PHE A 771 -1.53 9.02 29.40
CA PHE A 771 -0.65 9.46 30.48
C PHE A 771 -0.66 8.50 31.67
N ALA A 772 -1.81 7.95 32.06
CA ALA A 772 -1.90 6.93 33.11
C ALA A 772 -1.12 5.66 32.74
N GLN A 773 -1.25 5.15 31.51
CA GLN A 773 -0.46 4.02 31.00
C GLN A 773 1.06 4.30 31.09
N THR A 774 1.51 5.50 30.70
CA THR A 774 2.95 5.86 30.72
C THR A 774 3.57 5.76 32.13
N TYR A 775 2.80 5.96 33.20
CA TYR A 775 3.25 5.79 34.59
C TYR A 775 2.81 4.46 35.25
N GLY A 776 2.12 3.58 34.53
CA GLY A 776 1.61 2.30 35.05
C GLY A 776 0.41 2.43 35.99
N LEU A 777 -0.39 3.49 35.85
CA LEU A 777 -1.63 3.71 36.60
C LEU A 777 -2.84 3.13 35.86
N ILE A 778 -3.87 2.74 36.60
CA ILE A 778 -5.13 2.24 36.03
C ILE A 778 -5.98 3.43 35.60
N GLY A 779 -6.33 3.47 34.31
CA GLY A 779 -7.20 4.49 33.71
C GLY A 779 -8.71 4.24 33.92
N SER A 780 -9.54 5.11 33.35
CA SER A 780 -11.00 4.98 33.40
C SER A 780 -11.67 5.44 32.10
N GLN A 781 -12.80 4.82 31.77
CA GLN A 781 -13.68 5.16 30.65
C GLN A 781 -14.96 5.90 31.10
N ASP A 782 -15.14 6.17 32.39
CA ASP A 782 -16.31 6.89 32.91
C ASP A 782 -16.24 8.40 32.60
N ARG A 783 -16.79 8.76 31.43
CA ARG A 783 -16.92 10.14 30.96
C ARG A 783 -17.72 11.03 31.92
N ALA A 784 -18.68 10.49 32.66
CA ALA A 784 -19.51 11.28 33.58
C ALA A 784 -18.75 11.62 34.87
N ALA A 785 -18.02 10.66 35.44
CA ALA A 785 -17.14 10.91 36.58
C ALA A 785 -16.01 11.90 36.23
N VAL A 786 -15.44 11.79 35.03
CA VAL A 786 -14.43 12.74 34.52
C VAL A 786 -15.03 14.14 34.34
N ALA A 787 -16.20 14.27 33.70
CA ALA A 787 -16.88 15.56 33.54
C ALA A 787 -17.20 16.25 34.89
N ILE A 788 -17.56 15.49 35.92
CA ILE A 788 -17.76 16.01 37.28
C ILE A 788 -16.44 16.46 37.92
N LEU A 789 -15.36 15.66 37.78
CA LEU A 789 -14.04 16.00 38.32
C LEU A 789 -13.51 17.33 37.75
N LEU A 790 -13.64 17.53 36.43
CA LEU A 790 -13.15 18.73 35.74
C LEU A 790 -13.76 20.03 36.27
N GLN A 791 -15.01 20.02 36.76
CA GLN A 791 -15.66 21.18 37.38
C GLN A 791 -14.97 21.66 38.67
N SER A 792 -14.11 20.83 39.28
CA SER A 792 -13.34 21.16 40.48
C SER A 792 -11.89 21.59 40.21
N VAL A 793 -11.41 21.50 38.96
CA VAL A 793 -10.00 21.77 38.63
C VAL A 793 -9.79 23.26 38.33
N HIS A 794 -8.94 23.91 39.13
CA HIS A 794 -8.59 25.32 38.94
C HIS A 794 -7.53 25.50 37.83
N VAL A 795 -7.89 26.19 36.75
CA VAL A 795 -6.96 26.57 35.67
C VAL A 795 -6.20 27.86 36.05
N PRO A 796 -4.85 27.87 36.02
CA PRO A 796 -4.08 29.10 36.21
C PRO A 796 -4.34 30.14 35.11
N GLU A 797 -4.42 31.42 35.46
CA GLU A 797 -4.57 32.50 34.50
C GLU A 797 -3.29 32.68 33.66
N PHE A 798 -3.46 32.81 32.33
CA PHE A 798 -2.35 32.97 31.39
C PHE A 798 -2.24 34.41 30.88
N THR A 799 -1.07 35.02 31.10
CA THR A 799 -0.67 36.30 30.51
C THR A 799 0.41 36.08 29.44
N PRO A 800 0.23 36.58 28.20
CA PRO A 800 1.22 36.45 27.15
C PRO A 800 2.47 37.30 27.47
N LYS A 801 3.64 36.82 27.06
CA LYS A 801 4.93 37.43 27.35
C LYS A 801 5.48 38.16 26.12
N SER A 802 5.83 39.43 26.29
CA SER A 802 6.57 40.18 25.27
C SER A 802 8.03 39.69 25.20
N GLY A 803 8.57 39.53 24.00
CA GLY A 803 9.95 39.06 23.76
C GLY A 803 10.08 37.57 23.46
N VAL A 804 9.00 36.79 23.50
CA VAL A 804 8.96 35.44 22.90
C VAL A 804 9.15 35.59 21.39
N LYS A 805 10.14 34.89 20.81
CA LYS A 805 10.28 34.80 19.35
C LYS A 805 9.43 33.66 18.82
N ILE A 806 8.66 33.94 17.77
CA ILE A 806 7.96 32.95 16.96
C ILE A 806 8.42 33.18 15.52
N HIS A 807 8.90 32.13 14.88
CA HIS A 807 9.45 32.18 13.52
C HIS A 807 8.33 32.11 12.48
N VAL A 808 8.47 32.88 11.41
CA VAL A 808 7.52 32.98 10.30
C VAL A 808 7.91 32.05 9.14
N SER A 809 9.21 31.70 9.02
CA SER A 809 9.71 30.75 8.03
C SER A 809 10.79 29.81 8.61
N ASP A 810 11.00 28.67 7.96
CA ASP A 810 12.01 27.69 8.37
C ASP A 810 13.45 28.24 8.19
N GLN A 811 13.63 29.21 7.30
CA GLN A 811 14.90 29.93 7.14
C GLN A 811 15.20 30.83 8.36
N GLU A 812 14.19 31.39 9.03
CA GLU A 812 14.37 32.10 10.30
C GLU A 812 14.69 31.15 11.47
N LEU A 813 14.11 29.94 11.47
CA LEU A 813 14.45 28.89 12.45
C LEU A 813 15.93 28.50 12.32
N GLN A 814 16.38 28.12 11.12
CA GLN A 814 17.75 27.66 10.87
C GLN A 814 18.81 28.73 11.19
N ASN A 815 18.53 30.00 10.87
CA ASN A 815 19.43 31.11 11.19
C ASN A 815 19.49 31.46 12.68
N THR A 816 18.59 30.91 13.52
CA THR A 816 18.54 31.21 14.96
C THR A 816 19.22 30.11 15.78
N SER A 817 20.53 29.96 15.59
CA SER A 817 21.42 29.16 16.43
C SER A 817 21.60 29.81 17.82
N ALA A 818 20.54 29.73 18.63
CA ALA A 818 20.46 30.39 19.92
C ALA A 818 21.57 29.93 20.88
N SER A 819 22.18 30.91 21.55
CA SER A 819 23.09 30.71 22.67
C SER A 819 22.41 29.92 23.79
N VAL A 820 23.03 28.81 24.22
CA VAL A 820 22.54 28.00 25.35
C VAL A 820 22.58 28.81 26.65
N ASP A 821 21.50 28.80 27.42
CA ASP A 821 21.51 29.28 28.81
C ASP A 821 22.15 28.22 29.72
N ASP A 822 23.48 28.22 29.76
CA ASP A 822 24.28 27.34 30.61
C ASP A 822 23.98 27.50 32.11
N SER A 823 23.43 28.65 32.54
CA SER A 823 23.02 28.86 33.93
C SER A 823 21.79 28.02 34.23
N ARG A 824 20.76 28.11 33.39
CA ARG A 824 19.53 27.31 33.52
C ARG A 824 19.81 25.81 33.43
N LEU A 825 20.75 25.41 32.56
CA LEU A 825 21.15 24.01 32.39
C LEU A 825 21.84 23.44 33.66
N GLN A 826 22.59 24.27 34.39
CA GLN A 826 23.18 23.91 35.69
C GLN A 826 22.15 23.80 36.81
N GLU A 827 21.14 24.69 36.85
CA GLU A 827 20.02 24.58 37.80
C GLU A 827 19.27 23.25 37.65
N LEU A 828 18.89 22.91 36.41
CA LEU A 828 18.15 21.67 36.11
C LEU A 828 18.92 20.43 36.57
N LYS A 829 20.23 20.39 36.32
CA LYS A 829 21.12 19.31 36.77
C LYS A 829 21.14 19.15 38.30
N ALA A 830 21.02 20.24 39.06
CA ALA A 830 20.94 20.22 40.52
C ALA A 830 19.54 19.85 41.06
N MET A 831 18.49 20.15 40.30
CA MET A 831 17.09 19.83 40.67
C MET A 831 16.66 18.39 40.33
N LEU A 832 17.40 17.67 39.47
CA LEU A 832 17.05 16.30 39.08
C LEU A 832 17.26 15.29 40.22
N PRO A 833 16.29 14.41 40.51
CA PRO A 833 16.40 13.42 41.59
C PRO A 833 17.33 12.27 41.19
N SER A 834 18.34 11.98 42.02
CA SER A 834 19.31 10.91 41.72
C SER A 834 18.62 9.55 41.51
N PRO A 835 19.04 8.74 40.50
CA PRO A 835 18.41 7.44 40.19
C PRO A 835 18.29 6.48 41.38
N GLU A 836 19.23 6.54 42.33
CA GLU A 836 19.21 5.78 43.58
C GLU A 836 17.94 6.01 44.42
N LYS A 837 17.40 7.24 44.43
CA LYS A 837 16.14 7.61 45.12
C LYS A 837 14.90 7.11 44.40
N LEU A 838 15.03 6.74 43.12
CA LEU A 838 13.96 6.27 42.25
C LEU A 838 14.11 4.78 41.91
N ARG A 839 14.89 4.03 42.70
CA ARG A 839 15.16 2.61 42.46
C ARG A 839 13.88 1.78 42.38
N GLY A 840 13.62 1.21 41.20
CA GLY A 840 12.43 0.40 40.92
C GLY A 840 11.28 1.18 40.27
N PHE A 841 11.36 2.51 40.16
CA PHE A 841 10.49 3.29 39.27
C PHE A 841 10.93 3.11 37.81
N LYS A 842 9.96 3.03 36.91
CA LYS A 842 10.13 2.93 35.45
C LYS A 842 8.91 3.57 34.79
N MET A 843 9.09 4.20 33.63
CA MET A 843 7.97 4.63 32.77
C MET A 843 7.79 3.66 31.60
N TYR A 844 6.60 3.61 31.04
CA TYR A 844 6.22 2.71 29.95
C TYR A 844 6.03 3.53 28.66
N PRO A 845 7.04 3.62 27.78
CA PRO A 845 6.92 4.34 26.52
C PRO A 845 5.86 3.66 25.65
N ILE A 846 4.92 4.46 25.14
CA ILE A 846 3.82 3.96 24.32
C ILE A 846 4.27 3.98 22.86
N ASN A 847 4.34 2.80 22.23
CA ASN A 847 4.53 2.69 20.79
C ASN A 847 3.19 2.93 20.09
N PHE A 848 3.18 3.81 19.09
CA PHE A 848 1.98 4.10 18.32
C PHE A 848 1.51 2.88 17.53
N GLU A 849 0.30 2.42 17.83
CA GLU A 849 -0.47 1.42 17.09
C GLU A 849 -1.75 2.07 16.56
N LYS A 850 -2.08 1.82 15.29
CA LYS A 850 -3.15 2.48 14.52
C LYS A 850 -4.35 1.57 14.24
N ASP A 851 -4.15 0.24 14.26
CA ASP A 851 -5.14 -0.76 13.85
C ASP A 851 -5.77 -1.50 15.05
N ASP A 852 -5.62 -0.94 16.26
CA ASP A 852 -6.35 -1.29 17.48
C ASP A 852 -7.07 -0.04 18.03
N ASP A 853 -8.41 -0.09 18.05
CA ASP A 853 -9.26 1.03 18.50
C ASP A 853 -9.42 1.12 20.02
N SER A 854 -8.85 0.19 20.80
CA SER A 854 -9.06 0.11 22.27
C SER A 854 -7.97 0.77 23.12
N ASN A 855 -6.84 1.16 22.51
CA ASN A 855 -5.66 1.73 23.18
C ASN A 855 -5.68 3.25 23.36
N PHE A 856 -6.69 3.95 22.82
CA PHE A 856 -6.84 5.42 22.77
C PHE A 856 -5.83 6.20 21.90
N HIS A 857 -4.93 5.54 21.14
CA HIS A 857 -3.93 6.24 20.31
C HIS A 857 -4.60 7.12 19.25
N MET A 858 -5.41 6.52 18.38
CA MET A 858 -6.11 7.23 17.31
C MET A 858 -7.18 8.20 17.84
N ASP A 859 -7.76 7.91 19.01
CA ASP A 859 -8.71 8.81 19.69
C ASP A 859 -8.01 10.11 20.09
N PHE A 860 -6.80 10.02 20.64
CA PHE A 860 -5.95 11.18 20.92
C PHE A 860 -5.59 11.93 19.63
N ILE A 861 -5.13 11.24 18.58
CA ILE A 861 -4.74 11.90 17.32
C ILE A 861 -5.90 12.69 16.72
N VAL A 862 -7.08 12.09 16.61
CA VAL A 862 -8.27 12.72 16.03
C VAL A 862 -8.73 13.90 16.88
N ALA A 863 -8.84 13.72 18.21
CA ALA A 863 -9.29 14.79 19.09
C ALA A 863 -8.28 15.95 19.12
N ALA A 864 -6.98 15.65 19.21
CA ALA A 864 -5.92 16.64 19.24
C ALA A 864 -5.81 17.44 17.92
N SER A 865 -5.93 16.75 16.77
CA SER A 865 -5.95 17.38 15.45
C SER A 865 -7.18 18.26 15.28
N ASN A 866 -8.38 17.77 15.56
CA ASN A 866 -9.62 18.51 15.30
C ASN A 866 -9.81 19.72 16.23
N LEU A 867 -9.32 19.67 17.48
CA LEU A 867 -9.23 20.86 18.34
C LEU A 867 -8.31 21.94 17.73
N ARG A 868 -7.18 21.53 17.14
CA ARG A 868 -6.27 22.44 16.43
C ARG A 868 -6.85 22.91 15.09
N ALA A 869 -7.68 22.09 14.44
CA ALA A 869 -8.41 22.49 13.24
C ALA A 869 -9.40 23.61 13.58
N GLU A 870 -10.19 23.44 14.65
CA GLU A 870 -11.12 24.45 15.16
C GLU A 870 -10.42 25.79 15.46
N ASN A 871 -9.26 25.77 16.14
CA ASN A 871 -8.46 26.98 16.40
C ASN A 871 -8.18 27.83 15.14
N TYR A 872 -7.94 27.20 13.99
CA TYR A 872 -7.56 27.88 12.73
C TYR A 872 -8.71 27.90 11.70
N ASN A 873 -9.94 27.57 12.13
CA ASN A 873 -11.12 27.42 11.26
C ASN A 873 -10.89 26.47 10.08
N ILE A 874 -10.11 25.39 10.28
CA ILE A 874 -9.91 24.33 9.29
C ILE A 874 -11.05 23.31 9.48
N PRO A 875 -11.70 22.80 8.42
CA PRO A 875 -12.69 21.74 8.55
C PRO A 875 -12.09 20.50 9.26
N PRO A 876 -12.74 19.95 10.30
CA PRO A 876 -12.24 18.75 10.96
C PRO A 876 -12.29 17.54 10.01
N ALA A 877 -11.39 16.59 10.19
CA ALA A 877 -11.47 15.30 9.51
C ALA A 877 -11.93 14.20 10.46
N ASP A 878 -12.71 13.27 9.91
CA ASP A 878 -12.91 11.97 10.52
C ASP A 878 -11.60 11.16 10.50
N ARG A 879 -11.54 10.13 11.34
CA ARG A 879 -10.41 9.21 11.51
C ARG A 879 -10.07 8.49 10.18
N HIS A 880 -9.18 8.98 9.28
CA HIS A 880 -8.42 8.20 8.25
C HIS A 880 -7.59 9.01 7.19
N LYS A 881 -6.23 9.15 7.33
CA LYS A 881 -5.16 9.17 6.25
C LYS A 881 -3.76 9.65 6.73
N TYR A 882 -2.65 9.14 6.17
CA TYR A 882 -1.28 9.77 6.18
C TYR A 882 -0.23 9.09 5.23
N TYR A 883 0.85 9.82 4.83
CA TYR A 883 2.15 9.44 4.17
C TYR A 883 3.14 8.54 4.98
N ASN A 884 4.48 8.46 4.78
CA ASN A 884 5.38 8.58 3.57
C ASN A 884 6.61 9.55 3.74
N GLN A 885 7.89 9.13 3.59
CA GLN A 885 9.12 9.96 3.33
C GLN A 885 10.38 9.08 2.94
N GLU A 886 11.32 9.54 2.07
CA GLU A 886 12.63 8.88 1.67
C GLU A 886 13.95 9.49 2.31
N TRP A 887 15.23 9.47 1.81
CA TRP A 887 15.91 9.37 0.46
C TRP A 887 17.39 8.80 0.44
N THR A 888 18.21 9.07 -0.62
CA THR A 888 19.33 8.26 -1.18
C THR A 888 20.77 8.90 -1.24
N LEU A 889 21.84 8.11 -1.57
CA LEU A 889 23.11 8.53 -2.27
C LEU A 889 24.08 7.36 -2.61
N TRP A 890 24.51 7.12 -3.88
CA TRP A 890 25.45 6.02 -4.23
C TRP A 890 26.32 6.19 -5.50
N ASP A 891 27.67 6.24 -5.35
CA ASP A 891 28.65 5.85 -6.38
C ASP A 891 30.02 5.49 -5.70
N ARG A 892 30.92 4.68 -6.30
CA ARG A 892 32.19 4.28 -5.61
C ARG A 892 33.43 3.98 -6.47
N PHE A 893 34.61 4.28 -5.94
CA PHE A 893 35.91 3.71 -6.34
C PHE A 893 36.16 2.35 -5.68
N GLU A 894 36.84 1.42 -6.36
CA GLU A 894 37.32 0.15 -5.79
C GLU A 894 38.85 0.20 -5.60
N VAL A 895 39.33 -0.12 -4.40
CA VAL A 895 40.76 -0.21 -4.06
C VAL A 895 41.05 -1.54 -3.36
N GLN A 896 42.01 -2.31 -3.88
CA GLN A 896 42.48 -3.51 -3.20
C GLN A 896 43.56 -3.14 -2.17
N GLY A 897 43.27 -3.41 -0.90
CA GLY A 897 44.14 -3.12 0.22
C GLY A 897 45.34 -4.06 0.28
N LEU A 898 45.15 -5.37 0.09
CA LEU A 898 46.26 -6.32 0.08
C LEU A 898 47.13 -6.11 -1.18
N GLN A 899 48.41 -5.82 -1.00
CA GLN A 899 49.35 -5.56 -2.08
C GLN A 899 50.01 -6.86 -2.58
N PRO A 900 50.57 -6.89 -3.81
CA PRO A 900 51.18 -8.10 -4.39
C PRO A 900 52.38 -8.69 -3.62
N ASN A 901 52.91 -8.00 -2.62
CA ASN A 901 53.94 -8.50 -1.71
C ASN A 901 53.36 -9.22 -0.46
N GLY A 902 52.04 -9.23 -0.28
CA GLY A 902 51.36 -9.82 0.88
C GLY A 902 51.18 -8.88 2.07
N GLU A 903 51.51 -7.58 1.94
CA GLU A 903 51.32 -6.57 2.98
C GLU A 903 50.10 -5.68 2.67
N GLU A 904 49.48 -5.08 3.69
CA GLU A 904 48.35 -4.17 3.51
C GLU A 904 48.83 -2.76 3.10
N MET A 905 48.15 -2.15 2.12
CA MET A 905 48.42 -0.81 1.61
C MET A 905 48.37 0.22 2.75
N THR A 906 49.49 0.93 2.92
CA THR A 906 49.60 2.03 3.90
C THR A 906 48.85 3.28 3.45
N LEU A 907 48.51 4.17 4.40
CA LEU A 907 47.90 5.47 4.10
C LEU A 907 48.70 6.26 3.06
N LYS A 908 50.04 6.23 3.13
CA LYS A 908 50.88 6.90 2.14
C LYS A 908 50.66 6.33 0.74
N GLN A 909 50.71 5.01 0.58
CA GLN A 909 50.46 4.34 -0.71
C GLN A 909 49.04 4.60 -1.23
N PHE A 910 48.05 4.72 -0.34
CA PHE A 910 46.68 5.08 -0.69
C PHE A 910 46.56 6.52 -1.22
N LEU A 911 47.22 7.49 -0.57
CA LEU A 911 47.27 8.88 -1.04
C LEU A 911 48.05 9.01 -2.36
N ASP A 912 49.18 8.31 -2.48
CA ASP A 912 49.99 8.28 -3.70
C ASP A 912 49.19 7.64 -4.87
N TYR A 913 48.43 6.55 -4.62
CA TYR A 913 47.60 5.85 -5.62
C TYR A 913 46.51 6.73 -6.24
N PHE A 914 45.76 7.49 -5.43
CA PHE A 914 44.77 8.43 -5.99
C PHE A 914 45.42 9.55 -6.79
N LYS A 915 46.63 9.97 -6.39
CA LYS A 915 47.39 11.01 -7.11
C LYS A 915 48.02 10.53 -8.41
N THR A 916 48.36 9.24 -8.56
CA THR A 916 48.93 8.70 -9.82
C THR A 916 47.88 8.10 -10.76
N GLU A 917 46.97 7.27 -10.25
CA GLU A 917 46.04 6.50 -11.10
C GLU A 917 44.76 7.29 -11.42
N HIS A 918 44.25 8.05 -10.43
CA HIS A 918 43.00 8.82 -10.56
C HIS A 918 43.22 10.32 -10.76
N LYS A 919 44.47 10.81 -10.66
CA LYS A 919 44.88 12.22 -10.77
C LYS A 919 44.26 13.16 -9.72
N LEU A 920 43.86 12.63 -8.56
CA LEU A 920 43.20 13.36 -7.48
C LEU A 920 44.14 13.56 -6.28
N GLU A 921 44.34 14.80 -5.85
CA GLU A 921 45.09 15.13 -4.63
C GLU A 921 44.15 15.13 -3.41
N ILE A 922 44.10 14.01 -2.69
CA ILE A 922 43.27 13.87 -1.48
C ILE A 922 43.63 14.94 -0.43
N THR A 923 42.65 15.77 -0.09
CA THR A 923 42.73 16.82 0.94
C THR A 923 42.18 16.35 2.28
N MET A 924 41.21 15.42 2.29
CA MET A 924 40.64 14.82 3.49
C MET A 924 40.17 13.38 3.23
N LEU A 925 40.23 12.52 4.25
CA LEU A 925 39.82 11.11 4.18
C LEU A 925 39.21 10.66 5.53
N SER A 926 38.03 10.05 5.48
CA SER A 926 37.28 9.54 6.64
C SER A 926 36.79 8.10 6.45
N GLN A 927 36.34 7.49 7.56
CA GLN A 927 35.67 6.19 7.60
C GLN A 927 34.42 6.39 8.47
N GLY A 928 33.30 6.75 7.83
CA GLY A 928 32.17 7.38 8.51
C GLY A 928 32.65 8.57 9.36
N VAL A 929 32.15 8.69 10.60
CA VAL A 929 32.50 9.78 11.54
C VAL A 929 33.98 9.84 11.99
N SER A 930 34.88 8.99 11.46
CA SER A 930 36.29 8.89 11.86
C SER A 930 37.24 9.48 10.81
N MET A 931 37.70 10.73 11.00
CA MET A 931 38.70 11.35 10.10
C MET A 931 40.09 10.71 10.25
N LEU A 932 40.54 10.03 9.19
CA LEU A 932 41.81 9.30 9.12
C LEU A 932 42.97 10.20 8.67
N TYR A 933 42.72 11.15 7.78
CA TYR A 933 43.72 12.07 7.23
C TYR A 933 43.10 13.41 6.85
N SER A 934 43.88 14.49 6.91
CA SER A 934 43.58 15.78 6.28
C SER A 934 44.86 16.60 6.06
N PHE A 935 44.86 17.48 5.04
CA PHE A 935 46.04 18.27 4.66
C PHE A 935 46.52 19.23 5.78
N PHE A 936 45.61 19.70 6.63
CA PHE A 936 45.90 20.57 7.78
C PHE A 936 46.32 19.81 9.06
N MET A 937 46.52 18.49 8.99
CA MET A 937 46.90 17.70 10.16
C MET A 937 48.33 18.04 10.65
N PRO A 938 48.55 18.21 11.97
CA PRO A 938 49.87 18.53 12.50
C PRO A 938 50.96 17.53 12.07
N ALA A 939 52.12 18.06 11.67
CA ALA A 939 53.23 17.29 11.09
C ALA A 939 53.88 16.24 12.01
N THR A 940 53.44 16.10 13.26
CA THR A 940 53.72 14.92 14.12
C THR A 940 52.74 13.79 13.83
N LYS A 941 51.43 14.04 13.98
CA LYS A 941 50.35 13.10 13.65
C LYS A 941 50.41 12.59 12.21
N LEU A 942 50.83 13.42 11.26
CA LEU A 942 51.02 13.01 9.87
C LEU A 942 52.05 11.87 9.76
N ARG A 943 53.21 12.01 10.40
CA ARG A 943 54.28 11.00 10.46
C ARG A 943 53.89 9.76 11.28
N GLU A 944 52.97 9.89 12.22
CA GLU A 944 52.40 8.76 12.98
C GLU A 944 51.36 7.94 12.21
N ARG A 945 50.96 8.36 11.00
CA ARG A 945 49.90 7.74 10.19
C ARG A 945 50.32 7.30 8.80
N LEU A 946 51.21 8.03 8.11
CA LEU A 946 51.55 7.79 6.71
C LEU A 946 52.04 6.36 6.44
N ASP A 947 52.97 5.85 7.24
CA ASP A 947 53.62 4.55 7.02
C ASP A 947 52.85 3.36 7.68
N GLN A 948 51.54 3.51 7.93
CA GLN A 948 50.72 2.48 8.60
C GLN A 948 49.57 1.94 7.73
N PRO A 949 49.16 0.67 7.93
CA PRO A 949 47.99 0.07 7.28
C PRO A 949 46.67 0.82 7.58
N MET A 950 45.77 0.83 6.60
CA MET A 950 44.48 1.52 6.69
C MET A 950 43.59 0.93 7.78
N THR A 951 43.55 -0.39 7.94
CA THR A 951 42.79 -1.10 8.99
C THR A 951 43.28 -0.74 10.40
N GLU A 952 44.59 -0.54 10.59
CA GLU A 952 45.17 -0.13 11.87
C GLU A 952 44.79 1.32 12.20
N ILE A 953 44.87 2.22 11.22
CA ILE A 953 44.49 3.63 11.37
C ILE A 953 43.00 3.73 11.71
N VAL A 954 42.12 3.03 10.97
CA VAL A 954 40.67 2.96 11.25
C VAL A 954 40.41 2.43 12.65
N SER A 955 41.04 1.33 13.04
CA SER A 955 40.85 0.72 14.37
C SER A 955 41.29 1.65 15.52
N ARG A 956 42.39 2.39 15.32
CA ARG A 956 42.93 3.33 16.30
C ARG A 956 42.13 4.63 16.40
N VAL A 957 41.62 5.17 15.28
CA VAL A 957 40.85 6.43 15.26
C VAL A 957 39.43 6.20 15.79
N SER A 958 38.74 5.17 15.30
CA SER A 958 37.40 4.79 15.78
C SER A 958 37.39 4.23 17.21
N LYS A 959 38.56 3.79 17.71
CA LYS A 959 38.77 3.09 18.99
C LYS A 959 38.01 1.77 19.09
N ARG A 960 37.62 1.18 17.96
CA ARG A 960 36.98 -0.14 17.86
C ARG A 960 37.87 -1.03 16.99
N LYS A 961 38.08 -2.29 17.37
CA LYS A 961 38.70 -3.25 16.45
C LYS A 961 37.69 -3.66 15.39
N LEU A 962 38.14 -3.78 14.14
CA LEU A 962 37.36 -4.39 13.07
C LEU A 962 37.06 -5.87 13.41
N GLY A 963 35.87 -6.34 13.02
CA GLY A 963 35.46 -7.73 13.21
C GLY A 963 36.14 -8.67 12.21
N SER A 964 36.43 -9.90 12.60
CA SER A 964 37.09 -10.90 11.74
C SER A 964 36.22 -11.43 10.58
N HIS A 965 35.01 -10.90 10.42
CA HIS A 965 34.09 -11.15 9.30
C HIS A 965 34.11 -10.01 8.27
N VAL A 966 34.77 -8.88 8.55
CA VAL A 966 34.76 -7.69 7.68
C VAL A 966 35.79 -7.88 6.56
N GLN A 967 35.30 -8.04 5.32
CA GLN A 967 36.13 -8.26 4.13
C GLN A 967 36.51 -6.94 3.41
N ALA A 968 35.79 -5.84 3.65
CA ALA A 968 36.05 -4.54 3.03
C ALA A 968 35.61 -3.38 3.94
N LEU A 969 36.15 -2.18 3.69
CA LEU A 969 35.80 -0.92 4.35
C LEU A 969 35.21 0.07 3.34
N VAL A 970 34.37 0.98 3.83
CA VAL A 970 33.92 2.17 3.10
C VAL A 970 34.63 3.40 3.67
N LEU A 971 35.25 4.18 2.80
CA LEU A 971 36.04 5.39 3.12
C LEU A 971 35.52 6.57 2.29
N GLU A 972 35.32 7.74 2.88
CA GLU A 972 34.92 8.96 2.15
C GLU A 972 36.15 9.84 1.89
N LEU A 973 36.11 10.63 0.81
CA LEU A 973 37.20 11.50 0.36
C LEU A 973 36.73 12.94 0.13
N CYS A 974 37.64 13.88 0.33
CA CYS A 974 37.65 15.16 -0.38
C CYS A 974 39.01 15.29 -1.07
N CYS A 975 39.06 15.87 -2.26
CA CYS A 975 40.28 15.96 -3.07
C CYS A 975 40.22 17.11 -4.07
N ASN A 976 41.39 17.61 -4.44
CA ASN A 976 41.53 18.55 -5.54
C ASN A 976 41.82 17.82 -6.86
N ASP A 977 41.40 18.41 -7.97
CA ASP A 977 41.71 17.95 -9.33
C ASP A 977 43.09 18.43 -9.84
N GLU A 978 43.43 18.17 -11.11
CA GLU A 978 44.69 18.62 -11.73
C GLU A 978 44.78 20.15 -11.93
N SER A 979 43.67 20.90 -11.80
CA SER A 979 43.67 22.37 -11.81
C SER A 979 43.95 22.96 -10.41
N GLY A 980 43.71 22.17 -9.36
CA GLY A 980 43.85 22.55 -7.96
C GLY A 980 42.56 23.03 -7.30
N GLU A 981 41.40 22.85 -7.96
CA GLU A 981 40.08 23.14 -7.39
C GLU A 981 39.52 21.90 -6.67
N ASP A 982 38.78 22.10 -5.58
CA ASP A 982 38.21 21.03 -4.73
C ASP A 982 37.00 20.40 -5.42
N VAL A 983 36.96 19.07 -5.52
CA VAL A 983 35.96 18.32 -6.30
C VAL A 983 35.34 17.20 -5.47
N GLU A 984 34.00 17.11 -5.53
CA GLU A 984 33.23 16.04 -4.90
C GLU A 984 33.37 14.75 -5.73
N VAL A 985 33.68 13.64 -5.06
CA VAL A 985 34.03 12.37 -5.72
C VAL A 985 33.39 11.15 -5.02
N PRO A 986 33.23 10.02 -5.73
CA PRO A 986 32.76 8.77 -5.15
C PRO A 986 33.53 8.32 -3.90
N TYR A 987 32.87 7.58 -3.00
CA TYR A 987 33.55 6.98 -1.85
C TYR A 987 34.40 5.77 -2.28
N VAL A 988 35.31 5.31 -1.43
CA VAL A 988 36.19 4.16 -1.73
C VAL A 988 35.72 2.90 -1.00
N ARG A 989 35.46 1.82 -1.74
CA ARG A 989 35.47 0.45 -1.21
C ARG A 989 36.91 -0.03 -1.16
N TYR A 990 37.45 -0.14 0.06
CA TYR A 990 38.79 -0.67 0.32
C TYR A 990 38.68 -2.13 0.75
N SER A 991 39.03 -3.07 -0.14
CA SER A 991 38.96 -4.51 0.15
C SER A 991 40.17 -4.97 0.95
N ILE A 992 39.95 -5.64 2.08
CA ILE A 992 41.00 -6.01 3.06
C ILE A 992 41.76 -7.29 2.64
N CYS A 993 41.25 -8.03 1.65
CA CYS A 993 41.79 -9.30 1.15
C CYS A 993 42.11 -9.24 -0.36
#